data_AF-P26446-F1
#
_entry.id   AF-P26446-F1
#
_cell.length_a   1.000
_cell.length_b   1.000
_cell.length_c   1.000
_cell.angle_alpha   90.00
_cell.angle_beta   90.00
_cell.angle_gamma   90.00
#
_symmetry.space_group_name_H-M   'P 1'
#
loop_
_entity.id
_entity.type
_entity.pdbx_description
1 polymer ?
#
loop_
_entity_poly.entity_id
_entity_poly.type
_entity_poly.pdbx_seq_one_letter_code
_entity_poly.pdbx_strand_id
1 'polypeptide(L)'
;MAETGDKPYRAEYAKSGRASCKKCGESIAKDSLRLALMVQSPMFDGKVPHWHHYSCFWKRARIVSHTDIDGFPELRWEDQEKIKKAIETGALQEEKGGTRKEVGKAEKSLTDFAAEYAKSNRSTCKGCEQKIEKGQIRISKKMVHPEKPQLGMIDNWYHPDCFVSRRAELGFLPAYGATQLLGFSILKAEDKETLKKQLPATKTEGKRKGEEVDGNVVAKKKSRKEKEKESKQEKQLKEQTELIWGIKDELRKVCSTNDLKELLIANKQEVPSGENAILDRVADGMAFGALLPCEECKGQFVFKSDAYYCSGDITAWTKCVAKTQTPNRKDWVIPKEFREIPYLKKFKCKKQDRIFPPEAATVNSAPPPPASAPLTETVTAPQDKPLTNMKILTLGKLSKNKEEVKNIVEELGGKMTTTANKATLCISTQKEVEKMSKKMEEVKDAKVRVVSEEFLKDVKSSNKGFQELLSLHAISPWGAEVKTEHQEVAVDGKCSKPANMKSAGKVKEEQGPSKSEKKMKLTVKGGAAVDPDSGLEDSAHVFEKGGKIFSATLGLVDIVKGTNSYYKLQLLEDDRESRYWVFRSWGRVGTVIGSNKLEQMPSKEDAVEHFLNLYEEKTGNSWHSKNFTKYPKKFYPLEIDYGQDEEAVRKLTVSAGTKSKLAKPIQDLIKMIFDVESMKKAMVEFEIDLQKMPLGKLSKRQIQSAYSILNEVQQAVSDGGSESQILDLSNRFYTLIPHDFGMKKPPLLSNLEYIQAKVQMLDNLLDIEVAYSLLRGGNEDGDKDPIDINYEKLRTDIKVVDKDSEEAKIIKQYVKNTHAATHNAYDLKVVEIFRIEREGESQRYKPFKQLHNRQLLWHGSRTTNFAGILSQGLRIAPPEAPVTGYMFGKGIYFADMVSKSANYCHTSQADPIGLILLGEVALGNMYELKNASHITKLPKGKHSVKGLGKTAPDPTATTTLDGVEVPLGNGISTGINDTCLLYNEYIVYDVAQVNLKYLLKLKFNYKTSLW
;
A
#
# COMPACT_ATOMS: atom_id res chain seq x y z
N MET A 1 18.22 -4.67 -18.67
CA MET A 1 18.61 -5.12 -17.32
C MET A 1 17.89 -6.44 -17.05
N ALA A 2 18.63 -7.49 -16.66
CA ALA A 2 18.03 -8.79 -16.35
C ALA A 2 17.10 -8.63 -15.14
N GLU A 3 15.82 -8.99 -15.33
CA GLU A 3 14.77 -9.02 -14.32
C GLU A 3 15.27 -9.75 -13.07
N THR A 4 15.64 -8.98 -12.05
CA THR A 4 16.06 -9.48 -10.76
C THR A 4 14.87 -10.15 -10.10
N GLY A 5 14.99 -11.43 -9.80
CA GLY A 5 14.02 -12.14 -8.97
C GLY A 5 13.87 -11.43 -7.62
N ASP A 6 12.74 -11.66 -6.95
CA ASP A 6 12.43 -11.01 -5.68
C ASP A 6 13.36 -11.38 -4.51
N LYS A 7 14.31 -12.30 -4.77
CA LYS A 7 15.29 -12.80 -3.82
C LYS A 7 16.19 -11.68 -3.27
N PRO A 8 16.50 -11.71 -1.97
CA PRO A 8 17.28 -10.67 -1.31
C PRO A 8 18.76 -10.65 -1.73
N TYR A 9 19.27 -11.76 -2.28
CA TYR A 9 20.67 -11.92 -2.68
C TYR A 9 20.78 -12.34 -4.13
N ARG A 10 21.91 -12.01 -4.74
CA ARG A 10 22.25 -12.45 -6.11
C ARG A 10 23.71 -12.86 -6.19
N ALA A 11 24.02 -13.91 -6.93
CA ALA A 11 25.38 -14.33 -7.24
C ALA A 11 25.56 -14.46 -8.75
N GLU A 12 26.68 -13.98 -9.28
CA GLU A 12 27.06 -14.16 -10.69
C GLU A 12 28.57 -13.97 -10.88
N TYR A 13 29.07 -14.35 -12.05
CA TYR A 13 30.39 -13.94 -12.52
C TYR A 13 30.35 -12.50 -13.05
N ALA A 14 31.31 -11.68 -12.64
CA ALA A 14 31.36 -10.27 -13.00
C ALA A 14 31.48 -10.06 -14.51
N LYS A 15 30.46 -9.45 -15.13
CA LYS A 15 30.42 -9.23 -16.59
C LYS A 15 31.49 -8.26 -17.12
N SER A 16 32.03 -7.41 -16.25
CA SER A 16 33.10 -6.45 -16.56
C SER A 16 33.81 -6.03 -15.27
N GLY A 17 35.03 -5.48 -15.39
CA GLY A 17 35.81 -4.93 -14.27
C GLY A 17 35.28 -3.59 -13.69
N ARG A 18 34.16 -3.06 -14.18
CA ARG A 18 33.65 -1.72 -13.82
C ARG A 18 32.92 -1.64 -12.48
N ALA A 19 32.60 -2.78 -11.86
CA ALA A 19 31.86 -2.79 -10.59
C ALA A 19 32.81 -2.64 -9.41
N SER A 20 32.54 -1.71 -8.50
CA SER A 20 33.27 -1.55 -7.23
C SER A 20 32.61 -2.35 -6.11
N CYS A 21 33.39 -3.03 -5.28
CA CYS A 21 32.89 -3.71 -4.08
C CYS A 21 32.34 -2.69 -3.07
N LYS A 22 31.09 -2.86 -2.62
CA LYS A 22 30.46 -2.00 -1.62
C LYS A 22 31.02 -2.16 -0.19
N LYS A 23 32.03 -3.01 0.02
CA LYS A 23 32.72 -3.16 1.30
C LYS A 23 34.11 -2.53 1.29
N CYS A 24 35.01 -2.98 0.41
CA CYS A 24 36.39 -2.47 0.36
C CYS A 24 36.58 -1.29 -0.61
N GLY A 25 35.62 -1.03 -1.52
CA GLY A 25 35.72 0.01 -2.53
C GLY A 25 36.48 -0.39 -3.80
N GLU A 26 37.28 -1.45 -3.76
CA GLU A 26 38.10 -1.91 -4.90
C GLU A 26 37.25 -2.48 -6.05
N SER A 27 37.81 -2.46 -7.27
CA SER A 27 37.20 -3.05 -8.46
C SER A 27 37.04 -4.56 -8.34
N ILE A 28 35.92 -5.09 -8.80
CA ILE A 28 35.64 -6.52 -8.94
C ILE A 28 36.06 -6.93 -10.35
N ALA A 29 37.10 -7.75 -10.47
CA ALA A 29 37.65 -8.19 -11.75
C ALA A 29 36.61 -8.91 -12.62
N LYS A 30 36.71 -8.78 -13.95
CA LYS A 30 35.87 -9.52 -14.91
C LYS A 30 35.99 -11.04 -14.64
N ASP A 31 34.89 -11.75 -14.82
CA ASP A 31 34.74 -13.20 -14.63
C ASP A 31 34.98 -13.71 -13.19
N SER A 32 35.23 -12.82 -12.22
CA SER A 32 35.31 -13.20 -10.80
C SER A 32 33.92 -13.40 -10.18
N LEU A 33 33.82 -14.36 -9.24
CA LEU A 33 32.60 -14.60 -8.48
C LEU A 33 32.30 -13.39 -7.58
N ARG A 34 31.11 -12.82 -7.75
CA ARG A 34 30.60 -11.72 -6.94
C ARG A 34 29.21 -12.02 -6.41
N LEU A 35 28.93 -11.51 -5.21
CA LEU A 35 27.61 -11.57 -4.59
C LEU A 35 27.07 -10.16 -4.40
N ALA A 36 25.76 -10.00 -4.43
CA ALA A 36 25.09 -8.73 -4.19
C ALA A 36 23.99 -8.85 -3.15
N LEU A 37 23.83 -7.77 -2.38
CA LEU A 37 22.60 -7.46 -1.66
C LEU A 37 21.66 -6.72 -2.62
N MET A 38 20.43 -7.20 -2.77
CA MET A 38 19.39 -6.52 -3.56
C MET A 38 18.74 -5.44 -2.69
N VAL A 39 19.04 -4.17 -2.95
CA VAL A 39 18.61 -3.03 -2.12
C VAL A 39 17.68 -2.13 -2.92
N GLN A 40 16.62 -1.61 -2.30
CA GLN A 40 15.74 -0.62 -2.94
C GLN A 40 16.53 0.65 -3.30
N SER A 41 16.41 1.09 -4.55
CA SER A 41 16.97 2.37 -4.99
C SER A 41 16.17 3.53 -4.42
N PRO A 42 16.80 4.58 -3.87
CA PRO A 42 16.10 5.81 -3.50
C PRO A 42 15.76 6.69 -4.72
N MET A 43 16.40 6.46 -5.87
CA MET A 43 16.32 7.34 -7.05
C MET A 43 15.25 6.92 -8.07
N PHE A 44 14.77 5.68 -8.00
CA PHE A 44 13.77 5.12 -8.91
C PHE A 44 13.11 3.88 -8.30
N ASP A 45 11.97 3.49 -8.84
CA ASP A 45 11.17 2.37 -8.35
C ASP A 45 11.74 1.00 -8.78
N GLY A 46 12.75 0.52 -8.05
CA GLY A 46 13.33 -0.80 -8.28
C GLY A 46 14.50 -1.14 -7.34
N LYS A 47 14.90 -2.41 -7.34
CA LYS A 47 16.05 -2.90 -6.58
C LYS A 47 17.35 -2.77 -7.39
N VAL A 48 18.42 -2.33 -6.75
CA VAL A 48 19.78 -2.29 -7.31
C VAL A 48 20.70 -3.29 -6.60
N PRO A 49 21.56 -4.02 -7.35
CA PRO A 49 22.53 -4.92 -6.75
C PRO A 49 23.69 -4.13 -6.14
N HIS A 50 23.86 -4.24 -4.83
CA HIS A 50 25.07 -3.81 -4.12
C HIS A 50 26.10 -4.93 -4.18
N TRP A 51 26.95 -4.91 -5.22
CA TRP A 51 27.98 -5.94 -5.45
C TRP A 51 29.11 -5.90 -4.42
N HIS A 52 29.61 -7.08 -4.05
CA HIS A 52 30.78 -7.32 -3.21
C HIS A 52 31.65 -8.41 -3.86
N HIS A 53 32.97 -8.37 -3.63
CA HIS A 53 33.78 -9.58 -3.80
C HIS A 53 33.22 -10.71 -2.93
N TYR A 54 33.39 -11.95 -3.37
CA TYR A 54 33.01 -13.13 -2.59
C TYR A 54 33.44 -13.03 -1.12
N SER A 55 34.71 -12.75 -0.86
CA SER A 55 35.26 -12.66 0.50
C SER A 55 34.71 -11.46 1.29
N CYS A 56 34.37 -10.38 0.61
CA CYS A 56 33.82 -9.17 1.22
C CYS A 56 32.35 -9.34 1.63
N PHE A 57 31.57 -10.10 0.85
CA PHE A 57 30.16 -10.33 1.07
C PHE A 57 29.90 -10.99 2.43
N TRP A 58 30.58 -12.11 2.70
CA TRP A 58 30.43 -12.89 3.93
C TRP A 58 30.89 -12.18 5.20
N LYS A 59 31.62 -11.07 5.06
CA LYS A 59 31.99 -10.21 6.18
C LYS A 59 30.98 -9.07 6.42
N ARG A 60 29.87 -9.03 5.70
CA ARG A 60 28.83 -7.98 5.76
C ARG A 60 27.43 -8.57 5.90
N ALA A 61 27.15 -9.63 5.16
CA ALA A 61 25.85 -10.27 5.12
C ALA A 61 25.99 -11.77 5.34
N ARG A 62 24.90 -12.35 5.82
CA ARG A 62 24.78 -13.78 6.03
C ARG A 62 23.51 -14.27 5.37
N ILE A 63 23.63 -15.42 4.72
CA ILE A 63 22.56 -16.07 3.99
C ILE A 63 22.19 -17.33 4.76
N VAL A 64 20.89 -17.59 4.92
CA VAL A 64 20.38 -18.78 5.63
C VAL A 64 20.25 -19.94 4.65
N SER A 65 19.69 -19.68 3.47
CA SER A 65 19.52 -20.68 2.42
C SER A 65 20.11 -20.23 1.10
N HIS A 66 20.75 -21.16 0.39
CA HIS A 66 21.21 -20.92 -0.98
C HIS A 66 20.04 -20.66 -1.94
N THR A 67 18.80 -21.05 -1.58
CA THR A 67 17.58 -20.74 -2.35
C THR A 67 17.25 -19.24 -2.36
N ASP A 68 17.75 -18.46 -1.40
CA ASP A 68 17.59 -17.00 -1.33
C ASP A 68 18.55 -16.24 -2.26
N ILE A 69 19.37 -16.96 -3.03
CA ILE A 69 20.34 -16.40 -3.96
C ILE A 69 19.82 -16.56 -5.40
N ASP A 70 19.52 -15.45 -6.04
CA ASP A 70 19.28 -15.40 -7.49
C ASP A 70 20.58 -15.69 -8.24
N GLY A 71 20.53 -16.56 -9.25
CA GLY A 71 21.72 -16.93 -10.05
C GLY A 71 22.60 -18.04 -9.45
N PHE A 72 22.23 -18.65 -8.31
CA PHE A 72 23.04 -19.70 -7.68
C PHE A 72 23.20 -20.97 -8.56
N PRO A 73 22.12 -21.56 -9.12
CA PRO A 73 22.22 -22.74 -9.99
C PRO A 73 23.01 -22.51 -11.29
N GLU A 74 23.22 -21.26 -11.68
CA GLU A 74 23.95 -20.85 -12.87
C GLU A 74 25.47 -20.81 -12.66
N LEU A 75 25.96 -20.90 -11.43
CA LEU A 75 27.39 -20.91 -11.10
C LEU A 75 28.04 -22.26 -11.41
N ARG A 76 29.39 -22.31 -11.51
CA ARG A 76 30.13 -23.57 -11.55
C ARG A 76 29.95 -24.35 -10.25
N TRP A 77 30.04 -25.68 -10.32
CA TRP A 77 29.80 -26.55 -9.18
C TRP A 77 30.71 -26.24 -8.00
N GLU A 78 32.00 -25.97 -8.24
CA GLU A 78 32.96 -25.65 -7.19
C GLU A 78 32.58 -24.36 -6.46
N ASP A 79 32.03 -23.38 -7.18
CA ASP A 79 31.58 -22.12 -6.58
C ASP A 79 30.22 -22.25 -5.87
N GLN A 80 29.34 -23.15 -6.34
CA GLN A 80 28.13 -23.54 -5.61
C GLN A 80 28.49 -24.19 -4.26
N GLU A 81 29.46 -25.12 -4.25
CA GLU A 81 29.96 -25.75 -3.03
C GLU A 81 30.62 -24.74 -2.08
N LYS A 82 31.41 -23.80 -2.60
CA LYS A 82 31.99 -22.70 -1.81
C LYS A 82 30.90 -21.89 -1.11
N ILE A 83 29.83 -21.51 -1.82
CA ILE A 83 28.70 -20.76 -1.24
C ILE A 83 27.95 -21.61 -0.20
N LYS A 84 27.61 -22.87 -0.51
CA LYS A 84 26.95 -23.79 0.45
C LYS A 84 27.78 -23.92 1.74
N LYS A 85 29.09 -24.18 1.60
CA LYS A 85 30.01 -24.26 2.73
C LYS A 85 30.10 -22.94 3.50
N ALA A 86 30.07 -21.79 2.83
CA ALA A 86 30.07 -20.48 3.49
C ALA A 86 28.76 -20.20 4.27
N ILE A 87 27.61 -20.67 3.77
CA ILE A 87 26.32 -20.63 4.47
C ILE A 87 26.35 -21.49 5.74
N GLU A 88 26.84 -22.73 5.63
CA GLU A 88 26.95 -23.67 6.75
C GLU A 88 27.92 -23.19 7.84
N THR A 89 29.09 -22.68 7.43
CA THR A 89 30.15 -22.26 8.37
C THR A 89 29.97 -20.84 8.91
N GLY A 90 29.16 -20.00 8.26
CA GLY A 90 28.88 -18.63 8.68
C GLY A 90 29.99 -17.61 8.43
N ALA A 91 31.17 -17.99 7.88
CA ALA A 91 32.24 -17.09 7.40
C ALA A 91 33.45 -17.86 6.82
N LEU A 92 34.23 -17.19 5.93
CA LEU A 92 35.39 -17.75 5.20
C LEU A 92 36.38 -18.57 6.06
N GLN A 93 36.74 -19.76 5.57
CA GLN A 93 38.08 -20.33 5.76
C GLN A 93 38.97 -19.73 4.67
N GLU A 94 40.00 -18.97 5.04
CA GLU A 94 41.07 -18.59 4.12
C GLU A 94 41.82 -19.85 3.69
N GLU A 95 42.07 -19.99 2.39
CA GLU A 95 43.00 -20.98 1.87
C GLU A 95 44.41 -20.67 2.39
N LYS A 96 44.99 -21.60 3.13
CA LYS A 96 46.37 -21.52 3.65
C LYS A 96 47.36 -21.65 2.49
N GLY A 97 47.74 -20.53 1.89
CA GLY A 97 48.93 -20.38 1.05
C GLY A 97 49.79 -19.25 1.60
N GLY A 98 50.71 -19.55 2.52
CA GLY A 98 51.63 -18.57 3.08
C GLY A 98 52.11 -18.92 4.49
N THR A 99 53.36 -19.35 4.59
CA THR A 99 54.11 -19.67 5.81
C THR A 99 54.13 -18.49 6.78
N ARG A 100 53.45 -18.60 7.94
CA ARG A 100 53.80 -17.85 9.16
C ARG A 100 53.29 -18.57 10.42
N LYS A 101 54.16 -18.55 11.42
CA LYS A 101 54.22 -19.32 12.67
C LYS A 101 52.96 -19.23 13.55
N GLU A 102 52.76 -20.30 14.31
CA GLU A 102 51.75 -20.52 15.35
C GLU A 102 51.53 -19.30 16.27
N VAL A 103 50.30 -18.78 16.28
CA VAL A 103 49.74 -17.99 17.39
C VAL A 103 48.25 -18.36 17.51
N GLY A 104 47.89 -18.98 18.64
CA GLY A 104 46.57 -19.06 19.28
C GLY A 104 45.30 -19.26 18.43
N LYS A 105 44.60 -20.39 18.62
CA LYS A 105 43.18 -20.59 18.21
C LYS A 105 42.29 -19.51 18.87
N ALA A 106 41.99 -18.42 18.15
CA ALA A 106 40.91 -17.51 18.48
C ALA A 106 39.62 -17.94 17.74
N GLU A 107 38.50 -18.09 18.45
CA GLU A 107 37.18 -18.36 17.85
C GLU A 107 36.76 -17.20 16.93
N LYS A 108 36.25 -17.54 15.73
CA LYS A 108 35.81 -16.53 14.75
C LYS A 108 34.51 -15.86 15.20
N SER A 109 34.51 -14.54 15.27
CA SER A 109 33.34 -13.70 15.58
C SER A 109 32.32 -13.66 14.44
N LEU A 110 31.02 -13.73 14.76
CA LEU A 110 29.88 -13.55 13.87
C LEU A 110 29.71 -12.06 13.53
N THR A 111 29.67 -11.68 12.25
CA THR A 111 29.68 -10.26 11.83
C THR A 111 28.30 -9.58 11.83
N ASP A 112 27.24 -10.39 11.85
CA ASP A 112 25.82 -10.03 11.84
C ASP A 112 25.21 -9.97 13.25
N PHE A 113 25.94 -10.46 14.26
CA PHE A 113 25.54 -10.37 15.66
C PHE A 113 26.59 -9.63 16.48
N ALA A 114 26.17 -8.61 17.22
CA ALA A 114 27.06 -7.89 18.13
C ALA A 114 26.51 -7.90 19.55
N ALA A 115 27.38 -7.86 20.55
CA ALA A 115 27.04 -7.61 21.93
C ALA A 115 27.81 -6.38 22.41
N GLU A 116 27.11 -5.40 22.95
CA GLU A 116 27.72 -4.23 23.57
C GLU A 116 26.84 -3.70 24.71
N TYR A 117 27.40 -2.81 25.52
CA TYR A 117 26.60 -1.97 26.40
C TYR A 117 25.88 -0.90 25.60
N ALA A 118 24.60 -0.68 25.89
CA ALA A 118 23.84 0.39 25.27
C ALA A 118 24.52 1.75 25.53
N LYS A 119 24.97 2.40 24.45
CA LYS A 119 25.70 3.69 24.52
C LYS A 119 24.82 4.85 24.99
N SER A 120 23.51 4.72 24.80
CA SER A 120 22.53 5.71 25.21
C SER A 120 21.19 5.05 25.52
N ASN A 121 20.32 5.82 26.14
CA ASN A 121 18.92 5.49 26.44
C ASN A 121 18.01 5.51 25.19
N ARG A 122 18.52 5.60 23.96
CA ARG A 122 17.71 5.76 22.73
C ARG A 122 17.34 4.46 22.03
N SER A 123 17.94 3.33 22.40
CA SER A 123 17.65 2.03 21.80
C SER A 123 16.39 1.40 22.38
N THR A 124 15.55 0.83 21.51
CA THR A 124 14.39 0.00 21.88
C THR A 124 14.64 -1.44 21.44
N CYS A 125 14.40 -2.39 22.34
CA CYS A 125 14.50 -3.81 22.06
C CYS A 125 13.46 -4.20 21.00
N LYS A 126 13.89 -4.84 19.91
CA LYS A 126 13.00 -5.32 18.83
C LYS A 126 12.24 -6.60 19.19
N GLY A 127 12.50 -7.19 20.35
CA GLY A 127 11.80 -8.38 20.84
C GLY A 127 10.64 -8.11 21.79
N CYS A 128 10.72 -7.04 22.60
CA CYS A 128 9.69 -6.69 23.58
C CYS A 128 9.24 -5.22 23.51
N GLU A 129 9.78 -4.44 22.57
CA GLU A 129 9.49 -3.01 22.36
C GLU A 129 9.81 -2.09 23.54
N GLN A 130 10.61 -2.60 24.49
CA GLN A 130 11.02 -1.86 25.67
C GLN A 130 12.38 -1.19 25.47
N LYS A 131 12.52 -0.01 26.07
CA LYS A 131 13.77 0.75 26.06
C LYS A 131 14.91 -0.09 26.67
N ILE A 132 16.05 -0.11 26.00
CA ILE A 132 17.30 -0.67 26.51
C ILE A 132 18.06 0.48 27.17
N GLU A 133 18.24 0.43 28.48
CA GLU A 133 18.86 1.52 29.24
C GLU A 133 20.36 1.61 28.99
N LYS A 134 20.91 2.82 29.05
CA LYS A 134 22.34 3.08 28.91
C LYS A 134 23.10 2.23 29.92
N GLY A 135 24.11 1.50 29.44
CA GLY A 135 24.93 0.62 30.28
C GLY A 135 24.40 -0.81 30.44
N GLN A 136 23.18 -1.14 29.99
CA GLN A 136 22.71 -2.53 29.92
C GLN A 136 23.31 -3.23 28.69
N ILE A 137 23.58 -4.54 28.82
CA ILE A 137 23.96 -5.38 27.67
C ILE A 137 22.81 -5.39 26.67
N ARG A 138 23.14 -5.29 25.39
CA ARG A 138 22.22 -5.53 24.28
C ARG A 138 22.91 -6.36 23.21
N ILE A 139 22.13 -7.22 22.57
CA ILE A 139 22.59 -8.07 21.47
C ILE A 139 21.91 -7.58 20.19
N SER A 140 22.65 -7.31 19.13
CA SER A 140 22.07 -6.97 17.83
C SER A 140 22.00 -8.16 16.89
N LYS A 141 21.04 -8.11 15.97
CA LYS A 141 21.10 -8.79 14.67
C LYS A 141 21.04 -7.74 13.57
N LYS A 142 21.94 -7.81 12.59
CA LYS A 142 21.86 -6.95 11.40
C LYS A 142 20.75 -7.42 10.46
N MET A 143 19.77 -6.55 10.17
CA MET A 143 18.64 -6.84 9.28
C MET A 143 18.30 -5.62 8.41
N VAL A 144 17.64 -5.82 7.28
CA VAL A 144 17.11 -4.72 6.45
C VAL A 144 15.86 -4.14 7.13
N HIS A 145 15.79 -2.82 7.29
CA HIS A 145 14.61 -2.17 7.88
C HIS A 145 13.43 -2.23 6.90
N PRO A 146 12.26 -2.79 7.27
CA PRO A 146 11.11 -2.93 6.36
C PRO A 146 10.66 -1.61 5.73
N GLU A 147 10.63 -0.54 6.54
CA GLU A 147 10.17 0.79 6.09
C GLU A 147 11.27 1.65 5.48
N LYS A 148 12.55 1.28 5.68
CA LYS A 148 13.71 2.04 5.19
C LYS A 148 14.73 1.10 4.53
N PRO A 149 14.31 0.29 3.54
CA PRO A 149 15.18 -0.71 2.93
C PRO A 149 16.42 -0.08 2.27
N GLN A 150 16.31 1.19 1.86
CA GLN A 150 17.41 2.02 1.33
C GLN A 150 18.61 2.17 2.28
N LEU A 151 18.44 2.04 3.61
CA LEU A 151 19.56 2.09 4.57
C LEU A 151 20.43 0.84 4.53
N GLY A 152 19.97 -0.24 3.87
CA GLY A 152 20.63 -1.54 3.90
C GLY A 152 20.43 -2.25 5.24
N MET A 153 21.43 -3.03 5.66
CA MET A 153 21.38 -3.78 6.92
C MET A 153 21.75 -2.87 8.10
N ILE A 154 20.87 -2.76 9.09
CA ILE A 154 21.06 -2.01 10.33
C ILE A 154 21.01 -2.95 11.54
N ASP A 155 21.65 -2.57 12.63
CA ASP A 155 21.60 -3.33 13.89
C ASP A 155 20.22 -3.19 14.56
N ASN A 156 19.45 -4.26 14.58
CA ASN A 156 18.26 -4.41 15.41
C ASN A 156 18.70 -4.91 16.79
N TRP A 157 18.57 -4.08 17.82
CA TRP A 157 19.00 -4.40 19.18
C TRP A 157 17.91 -5.14 19.96
N TYR A 158 18.32 -6.09 20.78
CA TYR A 158 17.48 -6.89 21.66
C TYR A 158 18.09 -6.89 23.08
N HIS A 159 17.24 -7.00 24.11
CA HIS A 159 17.71 -7.45 25.42
C HIS A 159 18.27 -8.88 25.29
N PRO A 160 19.27 -9.28 26.10
CA PRO A 160 19.82 -10.64 26.06
C PRO A 160 18.74 -11.73 26.12
N ASP A 161 17.79 -11.63 27.06
CA ASP A 161 16.72 -12.62 27.22
C ASP A 161 15.77 -12.65 26.01
N CYS A 162 15.41 -11.49 25.46
CA CYS A 162 14.59 -11.39 24.25
C CYS A 162 15.29 -11.95 23.01
N PHE A 163 16.62 -11.82 22.95
CA PHE A 163 17.42 -12.41 21.88
C PHE A 163 17.45 -13.94 22.02
N VAL A 164 17.69 -14.44 23.24
CA VAL A 164 17.74 -15.88 23.55
C VAL A 164 16.41 -16.55 23.22
N SER A 165 15.27 -15.95 23.59
CA SER A 165 13.94 -16.48 23.30
C SER A 165 13.62 -16.54 21.81
N ARG A 166 14.27 -15.70 21.00
CA ARG A 166 14.08 -15.59 19.54
C ARG A 166 15.25 -16.11 18.72
N ARG A 167 16.22 -16.80 19.34
CA ARG A 167 17.49 -17.19 18.68
C ARG A 167 17.30 -17.93 17.35
N ALA A 168 16.29 -18.80 17.25
CA ALA A 168 15.98 -19.54 16.03
C ALA A 168 15.45 -18.62 14.92
N GLU A 169 14.46 -17.77 15.22
CA GLU A 169 13.92 -16.73 14.32
C GLU A 169 15.03 -15.74 13.87
N LEU A 170 15.92 -15.42 14.80
CA LEU A 170 17.06 -14.54 14.56
C LEU A 170 18.21 -15.24 13.82
N GLY A 171 18.14 -16.53 13.52
CA GLY A 171 19.18 -17.25 12.78
C GLY A 171 20.48 -17.46 13.57
N PHE A 172 20.42 -17.39 14.89
CA PHE A 172 21.52 -17.71 15.79
C PHE A 172 21.53 -19.23 16.03
N LEU A 173 22.36 -19.95 15.27
CA LEU A 173 22.41 -21.42 15.25
C LEU A 173 22.88 -22.01 16.59
N PRO A 174 22.49 -23.26 16.93
CA PRO A 174 22.91 -23.93 18.17
C PRO A 174 24.43 -24.08 18.35
N ALA A 175 25.16 -24.17 17.23
CA ALA A 175 26.62 -24.21 17.24
C ALA A 175 27.27 -22.89 17.71
N TYR A 176 26.50 -21.82 17.85
CA TYR A 176 27.01 -20.50 18.25
C TYR A 176 26.96 -20.27 19.74
N GLY A 177 28.08 -19.74 20.23
CA GLY A 177 28.22 -19.30 21.61
C GLY A 177 28.25 -17.78 21.70
N ALA A 178 27.99 -17.27 22.90
CA ALA A 178 28.17 -15.84 23.21
C ALA A 178 29.58 -15.33 22.86
N THR A 179 30.60 -16.18 22.97
CA THR A 179 32.01 -15.85 22.65
C THR A 179 32.22 -15.39 21.22
N GLN A 180 31.30 -15.75 20.32
CA GLN A 180 31.36 -15.39 18.91
C GLN A 180 30.62 -14.07 18.61
N LEU A 181 29.92 -13.45 19.56
CA LEU A 181 29.26 -12.15 19.34
C LEU A 181 30.33 -11.05 19.19
N LEU A 182 30.17 -10.18 18.19
CA LEU A 182 31.09 -9.07 17.95
C LEU A 182 31.00 -8.07 19.11
N GLY A 183 32.11 -7.79 19.80
CA GLY A 183 32.10 -6.98 21.02
C GLY A 183 31.92 -7.78 22.33
N PHE A 184 31.81 -9.11 22.28
CA PHE A 184 31.79 -9.93 23.49
C PHE A 184 33.03 -9.70 24.37
N SER A 185 34.21 -9.54 23.77
CA SER A 185 35.48 -9.35 24.47
C SER A 185 35.58 -8.06 25.29
N ILE A 186 34.76 -7.04 25.01
CA ILE A 186 34.77 -5.75 25.74
C ILE A 186 33.77 -5.70 26.91
N LEU A 187 32.93 -6.72 27.08
CA LEU A 187 32.01 -6.83 28.21
C LEU A 187 32.77 -7.16 29.52
N LYS A 188 32.21 -6.76 30.66
CA LYS A 188 32.70 -7.11 32.01
C LYS A 188 32.67 -8.62 32.22
N ALA A 189 33.49 -9.12 33.14
CA ALA A 189 33.61 -10.56 33.40
C ALA A 189 32.28 -11.22 33.81
N GLU A 190 31.53 -10.60 34.72
CA GLU A 190 30.20 -11.06 35.17
C GLU A 190 29.18 -11.15 34.01
N ASP A 191 29.19 -10.14 33.14
CA ASP A 191 28.32 -10.04 31.98
C ASP A 191 28.68 -11.05 30.88
N LYS A 192 29.97 -11.33 30.69
CA LYS A 192 30.47 -12.39 29.80
C LYS A 192 30.01 -13.77 30.26
N GLU A 193 30.10 -14.06 31.55
CA GLU A 193 29.65 -15.33 32.11
C GLU A 193 28.12 -15.48 31.99
N THR A 194 27.38 -14.41 32.25
CA THR A 194 25.93 -14.38 32.05
C THR A 194 25.55 -14.71 30.60
N LEU A 195 26.17 -14.05 29.62
CA LEU A 195 25.90 -14.33 28.21
C LEU A 195 26.33 -15.74 27.78
N LYS A 196 27.47 -16.26 28.25
CA LYS A 196 27.88 -17.64 27.97
C LYS A 196 26.87 -18.66 28.49
N LYS A 197 26.30 -18.42 29.68
CA LYS A 197 25.26 -19.27 30.26
C LYS A 197 23.95 -19.21 29.47
N GLN A 198 23.60 -18.03 28.96
CA GLN A 198 22.38 -17.82 28.16
C GLN A 198 22.50 -18.30 26.71
N LEU A 199 23.69 -18.22 26.11
CA LEU A 199 23.99 -18.61 24.72
C LEU A 199 25.17 -19.59 24.70
N PRO A 200 24.99 -20.84 25.16
CA PRO A 200 26.03 -21.86 25.09
C PRO A 200 26.16 -22.41 23.66
N ALA A 201 27.39 -22.55 23.17
CA ALA A 201 27.66 -23.27 21.93
C ALA A 201 27.52 -24.78 22.18
N THR A 202 26.58 -25.45 21.53
CA THR A 202 26.52 -26.92 21.52
C THR A 202 27.32 -27.45 20.32
N LYS A 203 28.44 -28.13 20.60
CA LYS A 203 29.19 -28.85 19.57
C LYS A 203 28.43 -30.13 19.20
N THR A 204 27.98 -30.24 17.96
CA THR A 204 27.55 -31.52 17.38
C THR A 204 28.79 -32.35 17.01
N GLU A 205 29.43 -32.98 18.00
CA GLU A 205 30.43 -34.04 17.75
C GLU A 205 29.72 -35.40 17.66
N GLY A 206 29.79 -36.01 16.47
CA GLY A 206 29.30 -37.37 16.26
C GLY A 206 30.27 -38.42 16.80
N LYS A 207 29.88 -39.13 17.86
CA LYS A 207 30.13 -40.57 18.07
C LYS A 207 29.67 -41.04 19.47
N ARG A 208 28.81 -42.06 19.47
CA ARG A 208 28.61 -43.16 20.45
C ARG A 208 27.32 -43.17 21.28
N LYS A 209 26.64 -44.33 21.10
CA LYS A 209 25.93 -45.24 22.00
C LYS A 209 24.95 -44.64 23.02
N GLY A 210 23.72 -45.17 22.92
CA GLY A 210 22.54 -44.64 23.58
C GLY A 210 22.39 -45.07 25.03
N GLU A 211 21.48 -44.36 25.66
CA GLU A 211 20.52 -44.83 26.65
C GLU A 211 19.35 -43.83 26.63
N GLU A 212 18.15 -44.37 26.66
CA GLU A 212 16.86 -43.69 26.51
C GLU A 212 16.47 -42.95 27.79
N VAL A 213 16.07 -41.67 27.68
CA VAL A 213 15.00 -41.09 28.53
C VAL A 213 14.24 -40.03 27.74
N ASP A 214 12.92 -40.15 27.78
CA ASP A 214 11.82 -39.41 27.14
C ASP A 214 11.89 -37.87 27.16
N GLY A 215 11.40 -37.25 26.07
CA GLY A 215 11.09 -35.81 26.04
C GLY A 215 10.92 -35.20 24.64
N ASN A 216 9.75 -35.42 24.03
CA ASN A 216 9.17 -34.81 22.82
C ASN A 216 9.84 -33.53 22.24
N VAL A 217 10.72 -33.69 21.24
CA VAL A 217 10.91 -32.74 20.11
C VAL A 217 11.21 -33.59 18.87
N VAL A 218 10.27 -33.64 17.92
CA VAL A 218 10.38 -34.46 16.70
C VAL A 218 11.42 -33.87 15.73
N ALA A 219 12.68 -34.22 15.93
CA ALA A 219 13.69 -34.19 14.88
C ALA A 219 13.60 -35.52 14.10
N LYS A 220 12.85 -35.53 12.99
CA LYS A 220 12.82 -36.68 12.05
C LYS A 220 14.24 -37.00 11.58
N LYS A 221 14.83 -38.08 12.09
CA LYS A 221 16.07 -38.66 11.57
C LYS A 221 15.77 -39.21 10.17
N LYS A 222 16.22 -38.51 9.11
CA LYS A 222 16.03 -38.92 7.69
C LYS A 222 16.34 -40.40 7.50
N SER A 223 15.44 -41.11 6.85
CA SER A 223 15.57 -42.54 6.56
C SER A 223 16.78 -42.82 5.65
N ARG A 224 17.35 -44.03 5.72
CA ARG A 224 18.48 -44.44 4.85
C ARG A 224 18.17 -44.25 3.36
N LYS A 225 16.92 -44.47 2.97
CA LYS A 225 16.39 -44.31 1.61
C LYS A 225 16.33 -42.84 1.16
N GLU A 226 16.05 -41.90 2.06
CA GLU A 226 16.07 -40.46 1.75
C GLU A 226 17.50 -39.96 1.55
N LYS A 227 18.46 -40.36 2.39
CA LYS A 227 19.87 -39.99 2.23
C LYS A 227 20.47 -40.50 0.90
N GLU A 228 20.11 -41.70 0.49
CA GLU A 228 20.55 -42.28 -0.78
C GLU A 228 19.93 -41.54 -1.99
N LYS A 229 18.64 -41.17 -1.90
CA LYS A 229 17.99 -40.31 -2.91
C LYS A 229 18.64 -38.93 -3.02
N GLU A 230 18.93 -38.28 -1.90
CA GLU A 230 19.62 -36.98 -1.87
C GLU A 230 21.01 -37.04 -2.49
N SER A 231 21.80 -38.07 -2.13
CA SER A 231 23.14 -38.28 -2.72
C SER A 231 23.08 -38.52 -4.24
N LYS A 232 22.10 -39.30 -4.70
CA LYS A 232 21.90 -39.53 -6.15
C LYS A 232 21.51 -38.25 -6.88
N GLN A 233 20.62 -37.44 -6.30
CA GLN A 233 20.20 -36.16 -6.89
C GLN A 233 21.33 -35.15 -6.93
N GLU A 234 22.13 -35.04 -5.87
CA GLU A 234 23.29 -34.14 -5.84
C GLU A 234 24.31 -34.52 -6.92
N LYS A 235 24.56 -35.82 -7.11
CA LYS A 235 25.39 -36.32 -8.19
C LYS A 235 24.85 -35.92 -9.57
N GLN A 236 23.54 -36.07 -9.78
CA GLN A 236 22.89 -35.68 -11.04
C GLN A 236 22.95 -34.15 -11.29
N LEU A 237 22.76 -33.33 -10.26
CA LEU A 237 22.89 -31.87 -10.35
C LEU A 237 24.32 -31.43 -10.68
N LYS A 238 25.31 -32.14 -10.13
CA LYS A 238 26.73 -31.95 -10.45
C LYS A 238 27.01 -32.27 -11.92
N GLU A 239 26.64 -33.47 -12.36
CA GLU A 239 26.81 -33.92 -13.75
C GLU A 239 26.15 -32.95 -14.75
N GLN A 240 24.95 -32.46 -14.42
CA GLN A 240 24.25 -31.45 -15.23
C GLN A 240 24.99 -30.11 -15.28
N THR A 241 25.51 -29.64 -14.14
CA THR A 241 26.25 -28.37 -14.07
C THR A 241 27.55 -28.46 -14.88
N GLU A 242 28.28 -29.56 -14.75
CA GLU A 242 29.50 -29.85 -15.53
C GLU A 242 29.19 -29.95 -17.03
N LEU A 243 28.09 -30.58 -17.43
CA LEU A 243 27.64 -30.62 -18.83
C LEU A 243 27.42 -29.22 -19.41
N ILE A 244 26.64 -28.38 -18.71
CA ILE A 244 26.32 -27.02 -19.18
C ILE A 244 27.60 -26.18 -19.31
N TRP A 245 28.47 -26.20 -18.28
CA TRP A 245 29.71 -25.43 -18.31
C TRP A 245 30.72 -25.97 -19.32
N GLY A 246 30.78 -27.29 -19.53
CA GLY A 246 31.57 -27.90 -20.59
C GLY A 246 31.14 -27.41 -21.98
N ILE A 247 29.84 -27.28 -22.23
CA ILE A 247 29.33 -26.69 -23.47
C ILE A 247 29.71 -25.21 -23.57
N LYS A 248 29.49 -24.41 -22.52
CA LYS A 248 29.82 -22.98 -22.51
C LYS A 248 31.30 -22.71 -22.77
N ASP A 249 32.18 -23.48 -22.13
CA ASP A 249 33.62 -23.31 -22.23
C ASP A 249 34.13 -23.65 -23.63
N GLU A 250 33.60 -24.70 -24.26
CA GLU A 250 33.94 -25.02 -25.65
C GLU A 250 33.37 -23.99 -26.62
N LEU A 251 32.10 -23.60 -26.50
CA LEU A 251 31.49 -22.56 -27.34
C LEU A 251 32.25 -21.23 -27.28
N ARG A 252 32.71 -20.82 -26.09
CA ARG A 252 33.50 -19.60 -25.91
C ARG A 252 34.86 -19.65 -26.63
N LYS A 253 35.42 -20.84 -26.84
CA LYS A 253 36.68 -21.03 -27.57
C LYS A 253 36.49 -21.04 -29.09
N VAL A 254 35.40 -21.62 -29.57
CA VAL A 254 35.25 -21.99 -31.00
C VAL A 254 34.23 -21.16 -31.77
N CYS A 255 33.31 -20.44 -31.10
CA CYS A 255 32.25 -19.68 -31.75
C CYS A 255 32.37 -18.17 -31.44
N SER A 256 32.15 -17.34 -32.45
CA SER A 256 31.96 -15.89 -32.30
C SER A 256 30.58 -15.58 -31.67
N THR A 257 30.38 -14.36 -31.14
CA THR A 257 29.05 -13.96 -30.66
C THR A 257 28.00 -13.98 -31.77
N ASN A 258 28.37 -13.72 -33.02
CA ASN A 258 27.43 -13.77 -34.15
C ASN A 258 27.04 -15.21 -34.50
N ASP A 259 27.99 -16.15 -34.45
CA ASP A 259 27.76 -17.58 -34.62
C ASP A 259 26.70 -18.08 -33.62
N LEU A 260 26.83 -17.66 -32.36
CA LEU A 260 25.87 -18.02 -31.31
C LEU A 260 24.47 -17.44 -31.56
N LYS A 261 24.37 -16.23 -32.14
CA LYS A 261 23.06 -15.66 -32.53
C LYS A 261 22.43 -16.45 -33.66
N GLU A 262 23.21 -16.80 -34.68
CA GLU A 262 22.74 -17.61 -35.81
C GLU A 262 22.26 -19.00 -35.37
N LEU A 263 22.97 -19.62 -34.42
CA LEU A 263 22.55 -20.89 -33.80
C LEU A 263 21.18 -20.77 -33.10
N LEU A 264 20.91 -19.67 -32.40
CA LEU A 264 19.61 -19.40 -31.78
C LEU A 264 18.52 -19.21 -32.85
N ILE A 265 18.78 -18.39 -33.87
CA ILE A 265 17.84 -18.08 -34.96
C ILE A 265 17.46 -19.37 -35.71
N ALA A 266 18.45 -20.20 -36.06
CA ALA A 266 18.22 -21.47 -36.74
C ALA A 266 17.34 -22.44 -35.92
N ASN A 267 17.42 -22.36 -34.59
CA ASN A 267 16.59 -23.15 -33.68
C ASN A 267 15.28 -22.46 -33.30
N LYS A 268 14.91 -21.35 -33.96
CA LYS A 268 13.71 -20.54 -33.68
C LYS A 268 13.65 -20.07 -32.22
N GLN A 269 14.80 -19.72 -31.64
CA GLN A 269 14.90 -19.15 -30.30
C GLN A 269 15.14 -17.64 -30.42
N GLU A 270 14.58 -16.87 -29.49
CA GLU A 270 14.85 -15.42 -29.42
C GLU A 270 16.31 -15.14 -29.07
N VAL A 271 16.90 -14.12 -29.71
CA VAL A 271 18.27 -13.65 -29.42
C VAL A 271 18.25 -12.64 -28.26
N PRO A 272 18.82 -12.95 -27.08
CA PRO A 272 18.86 -12.03 -25.96
C PRO A 272 19.93 -10.95 -26.15
N SER A 273 19.84 -9.88 -25.37
CA SER A 273 20.91 -8.86 -25.29
C SER A 273 22.03 -9.31 -24.35
N GLY A 274 23.28 -9.14 -24.81
CA GLY A 274 24.50 -9.42 -24.06
C GLY A 274 25.07 -10.82 -24.33
N GLU A 275 26.39 -10.86 -24.52
CA GLU A 275 27.15 -12.06 -24.88
C GLU A 275 26.89 -13.26 -23.96
N ASN A 276 26.96 -13.05 -22.64
CA ASN A 276 26.72 -14.13 -21.68
C ASN A 276 25.30 -14.71 -21.77
N ALA A 277 24.28 -13.87 -21.99
CA ALA A 277 22.90 -14.34 -22.10
C ALA A 277 22.69 -15.15 -23.40
N ILE A 278 23.36 -14.76 -24.48
CA ILE A 278 23.36 -15.51 -25.75
C ILE A 278 24.00 -16.89 -25.51
N LEU A 279 25.20 -16.92 -24.91
CA LEU A 279 25.92 -18.14 -24.58
C LEU A 279 25.10 -19.07 -23.67
N ASP A 280 24.45 -18.53 -22.63
CA ASP A 280 23.62 -19.29 -21.71
C ASP A 280 22.44 -19.96 -22.42
N ARG A 281 21.75 -19.25 -23.34
CA ARG A 281 20.63 -19.81 -24.10
C ARG A 281 21.06 -20.88 -25.09
N VAL A 282 22.19 -20.69 -25.78
CA VAL A 282 22.73 -21.72 -26.69
C VAL A 282 23.14 -22.96 -25.89
N ALA A 283 23.81 -22.79 -24.75
CA ALA A 283 24.22 -23.91 -23.92
C ALA A 283 23.02 -24.70 -23.35
N ASP A 284 21.96 -24.02 -22.90
CA ASP A 284 20.73 -24.68 -22.45
C ASP A 284 20.06 -25.46 -23.59
N GLY A 285 19.93 -24.83 -24.76
CA GLY A 285 19.36 -25.45 -25.95
C GLY A 285 20.15 -26.67 -26.43
N MET A 286 21.48 -26.61 -26.42
CA MET A 286 22.34 -27.73 -26.76
C MET A 286 22.30 -28.85 -25.72
N ALA A 287 22.18 -28.53 -24.44
CA ALA A 287 22.18 -29.52 -23.36
C ALA A 287 20.85 -30.28 -23.23
N PHE A 288 19.72 -29.62 -23.51
CA PHE A 288 18.37 -30.14 -23.20
C PHE A 288 17.43 -30.19 -24.42
N GLY A 289 17.74 -29.49 -25.51
CA GLY A 289 16.88 -29.30 -26.67
C GLY A 289 16.29 -27.89 -26.75
N ALA A 290 15.86 -27.49 -27.94
CA ALA A 290 15.28 -26.17 -28.20
C ALA A 290 13.86 -26.07 -27.62
N LEU A 291 13.58 -24.99 -26.89
CA LEU A 291 12.30 -24.76 -26.23
C LEU A 291 11.21 -24.43 -27.25
N LEU A 292 10.00 -24.97 -27.05
CA LEU A 292 8.82 -24.52 -27.78
C LEU A 292 8.29 -23.20 -27.21
N PRO A 293 7.56 -22.40 -28.01
CA PRO A 293 6.92 -21.18 -27.54
C PRO A 293 5.92 -21.45 -26.41
N CYS A 294 5.77 -20.49 -25.50
CA CYS A 294 4.78 -20.51 -24.43
C CYS A 294 3.37 -20.67 -24.99
N GLU A 295 2.58 -21.55 -24.38
CA GLU A 295 1.23 -21.84 -24.87
C GLU A 295 0.28 -20.65 -24.66
N GLU A 296 0.47 -19.88 -23.58
CA GLU A 296 -0.34 -18.72 -23.20
C GLU A 296 -0.12 -17.50 -24.09
N CYS A 297 1.14 -17.06 -24.29
CA CYS A 297 1.44 -15.81 -25.00
C CYS A 297 2.32 -15.97 -26.25
N LYS A 298 2.71 -17.20 -26.60
CA LYS A 298 3.66 -17.52 -27.68
C LYS A 298 5.07 -16.93 -27.50
N GLY A 299 5.40 -16.43 -26.31
CA GLY A 299 6.74 -15.94 -25.97
C GLY A 299 7.76 -17.04 -25.70
N GLN A 300 9.04 -16.68 -25.61
CA GLN A 300 10.14 -17.60 -25.32
C GLN A 300 10.24 -17.97 -23.83
N PHE A 301 10.33 -19.27 -23.51
CA PHE A 301 10.74 -19.72 -22.17
C PHE A 301 12.25 -19.52 -21.96
N VAL A 302 12.63 -19.12 -20.75
CA VAL A 302 14.02 -18.91 -20.36
C VAL A 302 14.24 -19.49 -18.97
N PHE A 303 15.28 -20.29 -18.81
CA PHE A 303 15.68 -20.79 -17.50
C PHE A 303 16.11 -19.63 -16.58
N LYS A 304 15.58 -19.61 -15.35
CA LYS A 304 16.05 -18.73 -14.28
C LYS A 304 16.00 -19.53 -12.97
N SER A 305 17.16 -19.86 -12.41
CA SER A 305 17.34 -20.54 -11.11
C SER A 305 16.52 -21.83 -10.86
N ASP A 306 15.22 -21.75 -10.63
CA ASP A 306 14.33 -22.83 -10.15
C ASP A 306 13.31 -23.34 -11.19
N ALA A 307 13.14 -22.65 -12.33
CA ALA A 307 12.24 -23.06 -13.41
C ALA A 307 12.54 -22.36 -14.75
N TYR A 308 11.77 -22.72 -15.78
CA TYR A 308 11.65 -21.94 -17.01
C TYR A 308 10.50 -20.95 -16.87
N TYR A 309 10.81 -19.68 -17.10
CA TYR A 309 9.85 -18.57 -17.05
C TYR A 309 9.63 -18.04 -18.46
N CYS A 310 8.38 -17.79 -18.83
CA CYS A 310 8.11 -17.11 -20.08
C CYS A 310 8.64 -15.67 -20.03
N SER A 311 9.24 -15.22 -21.13
CA SER A 311 9.76 -13.86 -21.28
C SER A 311 8.86 -12.96 -22.11
N GLY A 312 7.78 -13.51 -22.67
CA GLY A 312 6.76 -12.77 -23.43
C GLY A 312 5.79 -11.98 -22.55
N ASP A 313 4.83 -11.36 -23.20
CA ASP A 313 3.81 -10.51 -22.60
C ASP A 313 2.43 -11.05 -23.01
N ILE A 314 1.50 -11.16 -22.06
CA ILE A 314 0.11 -11.61 -22.32
C ILE A 314 -0.64 -10.50 -23.06
N THR A 315 -0.43 -9.27 -22.60
CA THR A 315 -0.92 -8.05 -23.23
C THR A 315 0.18 -7.00 -23.19
N ALA A 316 -0.05 -5.82 -23.78
CA ALA A 316 0.86 -4.69 -23.63
C ALA A 316 0.97 -4.12 -22.20
N TRP A 317 0.10 -4.55 -21.29
CA TRP A 317 0.07 -4.15 -19.88
C TRP A 317 0.76 -5.17 -18.98
N THR A 318 0.71 -6.46 -19.34
CA THR A 318 1.00 -7.55 -18.41
C THR A 318 1.93 -8.58 -19.01
N LYS A 319 3.00 -8.87 -18.25
CA LYS A 319 3.96 -9.90 -18.57
C LYS A 319 3.36 -11.30 -18.38
N CYS A 320 3.79 -12.24 -19.21
CA CYS A 320 3.44 -13.63 -19.00
C CYS A 320 4.10 -14.16 -17.73
N VAL A 321 3.27 -14.78 -16.89
CA VAL A 321 3.66 -15.39 -15.61
C VAL A 321 3.86 -16.90 -15.72
N ALA A 322 3.68 -17.47 -16.93
CA ALA A 322 3.87 -18.89 -17.18
C ALA A 322 5.23 -19.37 -16.68
N LYS A 323 5.19 -20.34 -15.77
CA LYS A 323 6.33 -21.01 -15.14
C LYS A 323 6.17 -22.51 -15.33
N THR A 324 7.24 -23.19 -15.76
CA THR A 324 7.27 -24.66 -15.84
C THR A 324 8.67 -25.20 -15.57
N GLN A 325 8.76 -26.37 -14.93
CA GLN A 325 10.03 -27.10 -14.81
C GLN A 325 10.26 -28.06 -15.99
N THR A 326 9.20 -28.41 -16.71
CA THR A 326 9.21 -29.38 -17.82
C THR A 326 8.64 -28.74 -19.08
N PRO A 327 9.34 -27.75 -19.68
CA PRO A 327 8.88 -27.12 -20.91
C PRO A 327 8.94 -28.11 -22.09
N ASN A 328 7.99 -27.99 -23.01
CA ASN A 328 8.02 -28.76 -24.25
C ASN A 328 9.24 -28.36 -25.10
N ARG A 329 9.93 -29.36 -25.67
CA ARG A 329 11.17 -29.18 -26.46
C ARG A 329 11.19 -29.97 -27.76
N LYS A 330 11.90 -29.43 -28.74
CA LYS A 330 12.35 -30.13 -29.96
C LYS A 330 13.85 -30.36 -29.92
N ASP A 331 14.35 -31.24 -30.79
CA ASP A 331 15.79 -31.49 -30.89
C ASP A 331 16.55 -30.24 -31.35
N TRP A 332 17.73 -30.02 -30.77
CA TRP A 332 18.61 -28.92 -31.18
C TRP A 332 19.30 -29.27 -32.50
N VAL A 333 19.13 -28.42 -33.50
CA VAL A 333 19.67 -28.62 -34.85
C VAL A 333 20.93 -27.77 -35.01
N ILE A 334 22.03 -28.41 -35.43
CA ILE A 334 23.25 -27.71 -35.87
C ILE A 334 23.14 -27.48 -37.39
N PRO A 335 23.05 -26.21 -37.84
CA PRO A 335 23.02 -25.88 -39.27
C PRO A 335 24.25 -26.40 -40.00
N LYS A 336 24.14 -26.62 -41.32
CA LYS A 336 25.22 -27.26 -42.11
C LYS A 336 26.49 -26.41 -42.12
N GLU A 337 26.32 -25.10 -42.04
CA GLU A 337 27.34 -24.06 -42.06
C GLU A 337 28.26 -24.17 -40.83
N PHE A 338 27.74 -24.61 -39.68
CA PHE A 338 28.51 -24.80 -38.45
C PHE A 338 29.22 -26.17 -38.37
N ARG A 339 29.09 -27.03 -39.37
CA ARG A 339 29.74 -28.36 -39.39
C ARG A 339 31.26 -28.28 -39.67
N GLU A 340 31.77 -27.12 -40.04
CA GLU A 340 33.21 -26.87 -40.13
C GLU A 340 33.86 -26.84 -38.75
N ILE A 341 33.10 -26.45 -37.71
CA ILE A 341 33.55 -26.45 -36.32
C ILE A 341 33.57 -27.88 -35.79
N PRO A 342 34.75 -28.48 -35.51
CA PRO A 342 34.85 -29.92 -35.19
C PRO A 342 34.05 -30.35 -33.96
N TYR A 343 33.92 -29.44 -32.97
CA TYR A 343 33.10 -29.64 -31.78
C TYR A 343 31.62 -29.77 -32.13
N LEU A 344 31.07 -28.81 -32.89
CA LEU A 344 29.66 -28.79 -33.28
C LEU A 344 29.31 -29.91 -34.26
N LYS A 345 30.21 -30.29 -35.16
CA LYS A 345 30.02 -31.43 -36.08
C LYS A 345 29.79 -32.75 -35.34
N LYS A 346 30.49 -32.95 -34.23
CA LYS A 346 30.41 -34.18 -33.41
C LYS A 346 29.33 -34.12 -32.34
N PHE A 347 28.77 -32.93 -32.09
CA PHE A 347 27.78 -32.74 -31.04
C PHE A 347 26.47 -33.44 -31.39
N LYS A 348 26.00 -34.29 -30.48
CA LYS A 348 24.67 -34.94 -30.57
C LYS A 348 23.86 -34.53 -29.36
N CYS A 349 22.82 -33.73 -29.58
CA CYS A 349 21.88 -33.35 -28.54
C CYS A 349 21.10 -34.59 -28.08
N LYS A 350 21.07 -34.85 -26.76
CA LYS A 350 20.15 -35.82 -26.16
C LYS A 350 19.06 -35.04 -25.45
N LYS A 351 17.85 -35.03 -26.01
CA LYS A 351 16.71 -34.36 -25.39
C LYS A 351 16.47 -34.97 -24.01
N GLN A 352 16.53 -34.14 -22.98
CA GLN A 352 16.31 -34.54 -21.60
C GLN A 352 15.79 -33.33 -20.81
N ASP A 353 15.06 -33.60 -19.73
CA ASP A 353 14.60 -32.55 -18.84
C ASP A 353 15.72 -32.07 -17.92
N ARG A 354 15.64 -30.78 -17.56
CA ARG A 354 16.55 -30.20 -16.57
C ARG A 354 16.14 -30.67 -15.18
N ILE A 355 17.10 -31.11 -14.39
CA ILE A 355 16.93 -31.54 -13.01
C ILE A 355 16.99 -30.31 -12.09
N PHE A 356 16.05 -30.23 -11.14
CA PHE A 356 15.94 -29.16 -10.16
C PHE A 356 16.10 -29.71 -8.73
N PRO A 357 16.60 -28.91 -7.76
CA PRO A 357 16.66 -29.31 -6.36
C PRO A 357 15.26 -29.57 -5.76
N PRO A 358 15.10 -30.49 -4.79
CA PRO A 358 13.80 -30.78 -4.17
C PRO A 358 13.15 -29.56 -3.49
N GLU A 359 13.94 -28.61 -3.02
CA GLU A 359 13.47 -27.33 -2.46
C GLU A 359 12.79 -26.44 -3.51
N ALA A 360 13.06 -26.65 -4.80
CA ALA A 360 12.37 -25.95 -5.90
C ALA A 360 10.99 -26.54 -6.20
N ALA A 361 10.71 -27.78 -5.77
CA ALA A 361 9.41 -28.44 -6.00
C ALA A 361 8.33 -27.99 -5.01
N THR A 362 8.73 -27.49 -3.83
CA THR A 362 7.82 -27.13 -2.72
C THR A 362 7.13 -25.77 -2.88
N VAL A 363 7.42 -25.01 -3.94
CA VAL A 363 6.76 -23.73 -4.24
C VAL A 363 5.60 -23.89 -5.23
N ASN A 364 5.40 -25.10 -5.77
CA ASN A 364 4.43 -25.39 -6.83
C ASN A 364 3.16 -26.07 -6.27
N SER A 365 2.45 -25.52 -5.26
CA SER A 365 1.13 -26.09 -4.86
C SER A 365 0.21 -25.22 -3.99
N ALA A 366 0.55 -24.00 -3.59
CA ALA A 366 -0.30 -23.23 -2.67
C ALA A 366 -0.51 -21.79 -3.18
N PRO A 367 -1.77 -21.34 -3.36
CA PRO A 367 -2.06 -19.92 -3.53
C PRO A 367 -1.52 -19.17 -2.30
N PRO A 368 -0.96 -17.95 -2.45
CA PRO A 368 -0.77 -17.10 -1.28
C PRO A 368 -2.15 -16.89 -0.63
N PRO A 369 -2.26 -16.90 0.71
CA PRO A 369 -3.54 -16.65 1.37
C PRO A 369 -4.09 -15.30 0.87
N PRO A 370 -5.41 -15.19 0.63
CA PRO A 370 -5.99 -13.99 0.05
C PRO A 370 -5.64 -12.79 0.91
N ALA A 371 -4.91 -11.83 0.32
CA ALA A 371 -4.66 -10.52 0.92
C ALA A 371 -5.93 -9.68 0.80
N SER A 372 -6.95 -10.08 1.56
CA SER A 372 -8.22 -9.37 1.68
C SER A 372 -8.87 -9.79 2.99
N ALA A 373 -8.42 -9.14 4.05
CA ALA A 373 -9.19 -8.86 5.24
C ALA A 373 -8.55 -7.59 5.86
N PRO A 374 -9.32 -6.59 6.32
CA PRO A 374 -8.79 -5.63 7.26
C PRO A 374 -8.43 -6.44 8.52
N LEU A 375 -7.17 -6.87 8.63
CA LEU A 375 -6.69 -7.55 9.82
C LEU A 375 -6.57 -6.51 10.93
N THR A 376 -7.69 -6.27 11.60
CA THR A 376 -7.72 -6.16 13.06
C THR A 376 -7.18 -7.46 13.65
N GLU A 377 -5.88 -7.71 13.48
CA GLU A 377 -5.17 -8.73 14.25
C GLU A 377 -4.98 -8.19 15.67
N THR A 378 -5.98 -8.42 16.51
CA THR A 378 -5.80 -8.48 17.95
C THR A 378 -4.69 -9.49 18.23
N VAL A 379 -3.49 -9.00 18.55
CA VAL A 379 -2.45 -9.77 19.22
C VAL A 379 -3.10 -10.37 20.46
N THR A 380 -3.46 -11.65 20.39
CA THR A 380 -3.93 -12.39 21.55
C THR A 380 -2.78 -12.44 22.54
N ALA A 381 -2.85 -11.58 23.55
CA ALA A 381 -1.99 -11.66 24.71
C ALA A 381 -2.08 -13.09 25.29
N PRO A 382 -0.97 -13.66 25.81
CA PRO A 382 -1.04 -14.90 26.58
C PRO A 382 -2.12 -14.73 27.66
N GLN A 383 -3.03 -15.70 27.84
CA GLN A 383 -4.16 -15.59 28.77
C GLN A 383 -3.75 -15.16 30.20
N ASP A 384 -2.50 -15.42 30.59
CA ASP A 384 -1.96 -15.07 31.90
C ASP A 384 -1.32 -13.67 32.00
N LYS A 385 -1.15 -12.93 30.88
CA LYS A 385 -0.46 -11.62 30.84
C LYS A 385 -1.20 -10.59 29.97
N PRO A 386 -2.40 -10.15 30.37
CA PRO A 386 -3.28 -9.30 29.57
C PRO A 386 -2.73 -7.90 29.27
N LEU A 387 -1.77 -7.40 30.06
CA LEU A 387 -1.15 -6.08 29.86
C LEU A 387 0.18 -6.15 29.07
N THR A 388 0.47 -7.28 28.41
CA THR A 388 1.69 -7.44 27.60
C THR A 388 1.82 -6.31 26.56
N ASN A 389 2.99 -5.70 26.47
CA ASN A 389 3.33 -4.55 25.63
C ASN A 389 2.65 -3.21 25.99
N MET A 390 1.94 -3.13 27.12
CA MET A 390 1.31 -1.88 27.57
C MET A 390 2.17 -1.10 28.57
N LYS A 391 2.20 0.23 28.42
CA LYS A 391 2.84 1.17 29.35
C LYS A 391 1.76 1.90 30.15
N ILE A 392 1.69 1.63 31.44
CA ILE A 392 0.67 2.12 32.35
C ILE A 392 1.18 3.34 33.12
N LEU A 393 0.45 4.46 33.08
CA LEU A 393 0.68 5.63 33.93
C LEU A 393 -0.27 5.58 35.11
N THR A 394 0.15 6.00 36.31
CA THR A 394 -0.76 6.20 37.44
C THR A 394 -0.79 7.66 37.85
N LEU A 395 -1.99 8.22 38.05
CA LEU A 395 -2.21 9.60 38.49
C LEU A 395 -3.24 9.66 39.62
N GLY A 396 -3.05 10.58 40.57
CA GLY A 396 -3.95 10.77 41.72
C GLY A 396 -3.65 9.86 42.90
N LYS A 397 -4.46 9.99 43.97
CA LYS A 397 -4.40 9.12 45.16
C LYS A 397 -5.23 7.86 44.89
N LEU A 398 -4.55 6.75 44.60
CA LEU A 398 -5.14 5.41 44.48
C LEU A 398 -5.30 4.76 45.86
N SER A 399 -6.17 3.76 45.97
CA SER A 399 -6.39 3.00 47.20
C SER A 399 -5.20 2.11 47.56
N LYS A 400 -4.50 1.56 46.57
CA LYS A 400 -3.21 0.88 46.74
C LYS A 400 -2.05 1.85 46.60
N ASN A 401 -0.96 1.58 47.32
CA ASN A 401 0.25 2.38 47.18
C ASN A 401 0.90 2.13 45.79
N LYS A 402 1.83 3.02 45.42
CA LYS A 402 2.45 2.99 44.07
C LYS A 402 3.25 1.72 43.81
N GLU A 403 3.82 1.12 44.86
CA GLU A 403 4.61 -0.13 44.80
C GLU A 403 3.70 -1.32 44.49
N GLU A 404 2.56 -1.43 45.17
CA GLU A 404 1.55 -2.46 44.97
C GLU A 404 0.94 -2.39 43.57
N VAL A 405 0.59 -1.19 43.10
CA VAL A 405 0.04 -1.02 41.74
C VAL A 405 1.08 -1.41 40.70
N LYS A 406 2.35 -1.02 40.89
CA LYS A 406 3.45 -1.42 40.02
C LYS A 406 3.60 -2.95 39.97
N ASN A 407 3.58 -3.61 41.12
CA ASN A 407 3.70 -5.08 41.21
C ASN A 407 2.56 -5.77 40.46
N ILE A 408 1.32 -5.28 40.59
CA ILE A 408 0.15 -5.85 39.89
C ILE A 408 0.26 -5.63 38.37
N VAL A 409 0.65 -4.44 37.93
CA VAL A 409 0.85 -4.14 36.51
C VAL A 409 1.93 -5.02 35.90
N GLU A 410 3.04 -5.22 36.60
CA GLU A 410 4.15 -6.07 36.16
C GLU A 410 3.78 -7.57 36.16
N GLU A 411 3.01 -8.04 37.15
CA GLU A 411 2.45 -9.40 37.21
C GLU A 411 1.56 -9.70 36.00
N LEU A 412 0.74 -8.72 35.59
CA LEU A 412 -0.15 -8.81 34.42
C LEU A 412 0.55 -8.58 33.07
N GLY A 413 1.87 -8.37 33.05
CA GLY A 413 2.69 -8.21 31.84
C GLY A 413 2.93 -6.78 31.34
N GLY A 414 2.40 -5.77 32.05
CA GLY A 414 2.56 -4.36 31.71
C GLY A 414 3.81 -3.72 32.31
N LYS A 415 4.05 -2.45 31.94
CA LYS A 415 5.15 -1.64 32.49
C LYS A 415 4.69 -0.28 32.97
N MET A 416 5.20 0.16 34.12
CA MET A 416 4.94 1.52 34.59
C MET A 416 5.69 2.57 33.76
N THR A 417 5.03 3.67 33.41
CA THR A 417 5.64 4.87 32.79
C THR A 417 5.27 6.12 33.60
N THR A 418 6.14 7.13 33.58
CA THR A 418 5.88 8.45 34.19
C THR A 418 5.56 9.54 33.16
N THR A 419 5.65 9.21 31.86
CA THR A 419 5.46 10.13 30.73
C THR A 419 4.14 9.84 30.04
N ALA A 420 3.24 10.83 29.98
CA ALA A 420 1.92 10.71 29.36
C ALA A 420 1.99 10.24 27.90
N ASN A 421 2.88 10.83 27.10
CA ASN A 421 3.02 10.54 25.66
C ASN A 421 3.48 9.12 25.33
N LYS A 422 3.99 8.39 26.34
CA LYS A 422 4.43 6.99 26.22
C LYS A 422 3.46 6.02 26.88
N ALA A 423 2.43 6.52 27.55
CA ALA A 423 1.45 5.67 28.21
C ALA A 423 0.46 5.16 27.16
N THR A 424 0.17 3.87 27.21
CA THR A 424 -0.94 3.26 26.45
C THR A 424 -2.24 3.32 27.24
N LEU A 425 -2.16 3.41 28.58
CA LEU A 425 -3.29 3.48 29.49
C LEU A 425 -2.89 4.27 30.75
N CYS A 426 -3.79 5.05 31.32
CA CYS A 426 -3.62 5.73 32.59
C CYS A 426 -4.60 5.17 33.63
N ILE A 427 -4.14 4.83 34.83
CA ILE A 427 -4.99 4.43 35.95
C ILE A 427 -5.10 5.64 36.88
N SER A 428 -6.33 6.08 37.13
CA SER A 428 -6.60 7.23 37.98
C SER A 428 -7.96 7.12 38.67
N THR A 429 -8.38 8.21 39.31
CA THR A 429 -9.70 8.33 39.96
C THR A 429 -10.52 9.40 39.26
N GLN A 430 -11.84 9.28 39.31
CA GLN A 430 -12.76 10.26 38.73
C GLN A 430 -12.47 11.70 39.22
N LYS A 431 -12.12 11.85 40.51
CA LYS A 431 -11.74 13.14 41.11
C LYS A 431 -10.50 13.78 40.47
N GLU A 432 -9.51 12.99 40.04
CA GLU A 432 -8.30 13.52 39.40
C GLU A 432 -8.56 13.92 37.94
N VAL A 433 -9.46 13.19 37.24
CA VAL A 433 -9.94 13.54 35.89
C VAL A 433 -10.72 14.85 35.94
N GLU A 434 -11.60 15.04 36.93
CA GLU A 434 -12.37 16.28 37.12
C GLU A 434 -11.48 17.47 37.51
N LYS A 435 -10.44 17.24 38.31
CA LYS A 435 -9.49 18.28 38.72
C LYS A 435 -8.64 18.81 37.56
N MET A 436 -8.48 18.03 36.48
CA MET A 436 -7.65 18.37 35.31
C MET A 436 -6.28 18.94 35.72
N SER A 437 -5.53 18.20 36.54
CA SER A 437 -4.16 18.61 36.89
C SER A 437 -3.30 18.73 35.63
N LYS A 438 -2.23 19.53 35.65
CA LYS A 438 -1.32 19.73 34.51
C LYS A 438 -0.88 18.41 33.84
N LYS A 439 -0.70 17.35 34.65
CA LYS A 439 -0.32 16.03 34.17
C LYS A 439 -1.49 15.25 33.55
N MET A 440 -2.72 15.50 34.00
CA MET A 440 -3.93 14.98 33.37
C MET A 440 -4.24 15.71 32.04
N GLU A 441 -3.92 17.00 31.93
CA GLU A 441 -3.92 17.72 30.65
C GLU A 441 -2.95 17.08 29.65
N GLU A 442 -1.71 16.77 30.07
CA GLU A 442 -0.75 16.02 29.22
C GLU A 442 -1.29 14.65 28.78
N VAL A 443 -2.05 13.94 29.65
CA VAL A 443 -2.70 12.65 29.32
C VAL A 443 -3.83 12.83 28.31
N LYS A 444 -4.62 13.90 28.45
CA LYS A 444 -5.68 14.27 27.51
C LYS A 444 -5.12 14.67 26.14
N ASP A 445 -4.08 15.49 26.12
CA ASP A 445 -3.39 15.93 24.90
C ASP A 445 -2.71 14.74 24.19
N ALA A 446 -2.15 13.82 24.97
CA ALA A 446 -1.62 12.56 24.45
C ALA A 446 -2.73 11.56 24.04
N LYS A 447 -4.02 11.89 24.20
CA LYS A 447 -5.17 11.02 23.91
C LYS A 447 -5.07 9.64 24.58
N VAL A 448 -4.52 9.57 25.79
CA VAL A 448 -4.38 8.31 26.53
C VAL A 448 -5.63 8.07 27.36
N ARG A 449 -6.25 6.89 27.23
CA ARG A 449 -7.43 6.50 28.02
C ARG A 449 -7.10 6.40 29.50
N VAL A 450 -8.00 6.92 30.33
CA VAL A 450 -7.95 6.82 31.79
C VAL A 450 -8.98 5.80 32.28
N VAL A 451 -8.57 4.83 33.09
CA VAL A 451 -9.43 3.83 33.75
C VAL A 451 -9.35 3.93 35.27
N SER A 452 -10.38 3.44 35.96
CA SER A 452 -10.41 3.34 37.42
C SER A 452 -9.45 2.24 37.92
N GLU A 453 -9.09 2.28 39.21
CA GLU A 453 -8.21 1.27 39.83
C GLU A 453 -8.81 -0.15 39.84
N GLU A 454 -10.14 -0.26 39.78
CA GLU A 454 -10.87 -1.54 39.73
C GLU A 454 -10.51 -2.37 38.49
N PHE A 455 -10.07 -1.70 37.40
CA PHE A 455 -9.57 -2.37 36.20
C PHE A 455 -8.49 -3.42 36.50
N LEU A 456 -7.57 -3.14 37.43
CA LEU A 456 -6.51 -4.09 37.78
C LEU A 456 -7.02 -5.33 38.52
N LYS A 457 -8.16 -5.23 39.20
CA LYS A 457 -8.80 -6.39 39.85
C LYS A 457 -9.52 -7.21 38.79
N ASP A 458 -10.34 -6.57 37.97
CA ASP A 458 -11.20 -7.26 37.02
C ASP A 458 -10.41 -7.89 35.86
N VAL A 459 -9.28 -7.30 35.47
CA VAL A 459 -8.33 -7.92 34.53
C VAL A 459 -7.77 -9.25 35.05
N LYS A 460 -7.69 -9.44 36.38
CA LYS A 460 -7.18 -10.68 36.99
C LYS A 460 -8.29 -11.73 37.23
N SER A 461 -9.54 -11.30 37.44
CA SER A 461 -10.62 -12.19 37.89
C SER A 461 -11.80 -12.34 36.92
N SER A 462 -11.91 -11.52 35.88
CA SER A 462 -13.08 -11.50 34.98
C SER A 462 -12.88 -12.37 33.74
N ASN A 463 -13.94 -13.05 33.31
CA ASN A 463 -13.99 -13.80 32.05
C ASN A 463 -14.29 -12.89 30.83
N LYS A 464 -14.44 -11.58 31.05
CA LYS A 464 -14.74 -10.59 29.99
C LYS A 464 -13.51 -10.28 29.16
N GLY A 465 -13.71 -9.96 27.88
CA GLY A 465 -12.61 -9.60 26.98
C GLY A 465 -11.87 -8.34 27.46
N PHE A 466 -10.57 -8.23 27.19
CA PHE A 466 -9.73 -7.09 27.63
C PHE A 466 -10.32 -5.72 27.24
N GLN A 467 -10.87 -5.64 26.04
CA GLN A 467 -11.54 -4.45 25.52
C GLN A 467 -12.84 -4.11 26.25
N GLU A 468 -13.62 -5.12 26.65
CA GLU A 468 -14.83 -4.94 27.44
C GLU A 468 -14.49 -4.40 28.85
N LEU A 469 -13.40 -4.89 29.45
CA LEU A 469 -12.89 -4.40 30.74
C LEU A 469 -12.39 -2.95 30.67
N LEU A 470 -11.67 -2.58 29.61
CA LEU A 470 -11.25 -1.19 29.40
C LEU A 470 -12.44 -0.24 29.35
N SER A 471 -13.51 -0.66 28.68
CA SER A 471 -14.75 0.10 28.53
C SER A 471 -15.49 0.26 29.85
N LEU A 472 -15.59 -0.82 30.62
CA LEU A 472 -16.30 -0.87 31.89
C LEU A 472 -15.68 0.06 32.94
N HIS A 473 -14.35 0.16 32.96
CA HIS A 473 -13.61 0.97 33.92
C HIS A 473 -13.16 2.33 33.39
N ALA A 474 -13.52 2.70 32.15
CA ALA A 474 -13.12 3.99 31.56
C ALA A 474 -13.74 5.16 32.32
N ILE A 475 -12.89 6.09 32.78
CA ILE A 475 -13.30 7.31 33.51
C ILE A 475 -12.99 8.60 32.73
N SER A 476 -12.31 8.52 31.58
CA SER A 476 -12.09 9.65 30.68
C SER A 476 -13.00 9.62 29.45
N PRO A 477 -13.57 10.76 29.01
CA PRO A 477 -14.32 10.86 27.75
C PRO A 477 -13.44 10.91 26.48
N TRP A 478 -12.13 10.68 26.60
CA TRP A 478 -11.16 10.62 25.49
C TRP A 478 -10.39 9.30 25.50
N GLY A 479 -9.63 9.04 24.43
CA GLY A 479 -8.66 7.94 24.37
C GLY A 479 -9.15 6.62 23.79
N ALA A 480 -10.19 6.64 22.94
CA ALA A 480 -10.83 5.49 22.26
C ALA A 480 -9.89 4.54 21.50
N GLU A 481 -8.63 4.91 21.28
CA GLU A 481 -7.64 4.09 20.57
C GLU A 481 -6.45 3.79 21.50
N VAL A 482 -6.24 2.51 21.81
CA VAL A 482 -4.98 2.05 22.42
C VAL A 482 -3.89 2.32 21.40
N LYS A 483 -3.04 3.33 21.66
CA LYS A 483 -1.87 3.62 20.85
C LYS A 483 -0.92 2.42 20.83
N THR A 484 -0.97 1.61 19.79
CA THR A 484 0.16 0.78 19.36
C THR A 484 1.23 1.74 18.80
N GLU A 485 2.43 1.73 19.38
CA GLU A 485 3.50 2.69 19.06
C GLU A 485 3.93 2.58 17.57
N HIS A 486 3.42 3.46 16.70
CA HIS A 486 4.09 3.82 15.45
C HIS A 486 5.05 4.99 15.72
N GLN A 487 6.35 4.72 15.74
CA GLN A 487 7.38 5.75 15.94
C GLN A 487 7.64 6.54 14.65
N GLU A 488 7.02 7.71 14.52
CA GLU A 488 7.56 8.78 13.68
C GLU A 488 8.85 9.32 14.32
N VAL A 489 9.99 9.04 13.69
CA VAL A 489 11.28 9.66 14.07
C VAL A 489 11.60 10.75 13.05
N ALA A 490 11.39 12.00 13.44
CA ALA A 490 12.04 13.16 12.84
C ALA A 490 13.57 13.03 12.99
N VAL A 491 14.30 13.07 11.88
CA VAL A 491 15.77 13.10 11.88
C VAL A 491 16.23 14.35 11.13
N ASP A 492 16.49 15.41 11.89
CA ASP A 492 17.48 16.41 11.52
C ASP A 492 18.88 15.91 11.93
N GLY A 493 19.83 15.97 11.00
CA GLY A 493 21.20 15.52 11.22
C GLY A 493 22.12 15.94 10.08
N LYS A 494 22.61 17.17 10.15
CA LYS A 494 23.73 17.70 9.34
C LYS A 494 25.09 17.20 9.88
N CYS A 495 26.07 17.21 8.97
CA CYS A 495 27.54 17.10 9.16
C CYS A 495 28.12 15.69 9.40
N SER A 496 29.30 15.34 8.85
CA SER A 496 30.47 16.19 8.58
C SER A 496 31.40 15.52 7.56
N LYS A 497 31.96 16.29 6.61
CA LYS A 497 33.25 16.00 5.95
C LYS A 497 34.39 16.55 6.84
N PRO A 498 35.60 15.96 6.86
CA PRO A 498 36.67 16.38 7.76
C PRO A 498 37.35 17.69 7.33
N ALA A 499 37.76 18.46 8.35
CA ALA A 499 38.21 19.84 8.31
C ALA A 499 39.68 20.03 7.85
N ASN A 500 39.97 21.19 7.24
CA ASN A 500 41.27 21.83 7.36
C ASN A 500 41.15 23.38 7.36
N MET A 501 41.70 23.97 8.44
CA MET A 501 42.28 25.31 8.63
C MET A 501 41.50 26.64 8.48
N LYS A 502 41.28 27.24 9.66
CA LYS A 502 41.70 28.58 10.16
C LYS A 502 41.09 29.90 9.63
N SER A 503 40.60 30.66 10.63
CA SER A 503 40.69 32.13 10.89
C SER A 503 39.38 32.94 10.90
N ALA A 504 39.30 33.81 11.91
CA ALA A 504 38.13 34.45 12.50
C ALA A 504 37.65 35.74 11.80
N GLY A 505 36.35 36.06 11.94
CA GLY A 505 35.76 37.35 11.59
C GLY A 505 34.26 37.37 11.91
N LYS A 506 33.76 38.45 12.51
CA LYS A 506 32.59 38.51 13.42
C LYS A 506 31.36 39.19 12.74
N VAL A 507 30.14 38.78 13.16
CA VAL A 507 28.83 39.50 13.17
C VAL A 507 27.94 39.53 11.89
N LYS A 508 26.79 38.82 11.93
CA LYS A 508 25.39 39.35 11.96
C LYS A 508 24.36 38.20 11.87
N GLU A 509 23.30 38.31 12.68
CA GLU A 509 22.17 37.37 12.80
C GLU A 509 21.29 37.32 11.55
N GLU A 510 20.92 36.12 11.09
CA GLU A 510 19.71 35.88 10.27
C GLU A 510 19.16 34.47 10.54
N GLN A 511 17.83 34.40 10.67
CA GLN A 511 17.03 33.26 11.07
C GLN A 511 16.97 32.18 9.97
N GLY A 512 17.13 30.90 10.33
CA GLY A 512 16.91 29.75 9.44
C GLY A 512 15.61 29.01 9.78
N PRO A 513 14.69 28.75 8.83
CA PRO A 513 13.36 28.24 9.12
C PRO A 513 13.35 26.71 9.33
N SER A 514 12.52 26.30 10.28
CA SER A 514 12.09 24.91 10.53
C SER A 514 11.43 24.28 9.31
N LYS A 515 11.79 23.03 8.99
CA LYS A 515 11.08 22.18 8.03
C LYS A 515 9.68 21.84 8.56
N SER A 516 8.69 22.64 8.18
CA SER A 516 7.27 22.32 8.20
C SER A 516 6.79 22.12 6.76
N GLU A 517 5.82 21.24 6.55
CA GLU A 517 5.11 20.94 5.30
C GLU A 517 5.17 22.11 4.29
N LYS A 518 5.89 21.92 3.18
CA LYS A 518 5.89 22.90 2.09
C LYS A 518 4.46 22.96 1.55
N LYS A 519 3.74 24.05 1.85
CA LYS A 519 2.60 24.50 1.07
C LYS A 519 3.04 24.55 -0.40
N MET A 520 2.66 23.55 -1.20
CA MET A 520 2.85 23.58 -2.64
C MET A 520 1.98 24.72 -3.19
N LYS A 521 2.62 25.72 -3.81
CA LYS A 521 1.94 26.74 -4.59
C LYS A 521 2.04 26.30 -6.05
N LEU A 522 0.91 25.92 -6.66
CA LEU A 522 0.82 25.60 -8.08
C LEU A 522 0.35 26.85 -8.81
N THR A 523 1.27 27.65 -9.30
CA THR A 523 0.97 28.84 -10.10
C THR A 523 0.72 28.40 -11.55
N VAL A 524 -0.46 28.72 -12.07
CA VAL A 524 -0.80 28.42 -13.47
C VAL A 524 -0.60 29.67 -14.31
N LYS A 525 0.46 29.65 -15.11
CA LYS A 525 0.68 30.61 -16.19
C LYS A 525 0.62 29.81 -17.48
N GLY A 526 -0.32 30.14 -18.37
CA GLY A 526 -0.62 29.33 -19.56
C GLY A 526 -1.59 28.17 -19.31
N GLY A 527 -1.70 27.25 -20.27
CA GLY A 527 -2.68 26.15 -20.23
C GLY A 527 -2.44 25.10 -19.14
N ALA A 528 -1.29 25.11 -18.45
CA ALA A 528 -0.98 24.17 -17.37
C ALA A 528 -0.08 24.73 -16.27
N ALA A 529 -0.19 24.15 -15.07
CA ALA A 529 0.69 24.44 -13.94
C ALA A 529 2.12 23.91 -14.19
N VAL A 530 3.11 24.74 -13.89
CA VAL A 530 4.51 24.32 -13.80
C VAL A 530 4.69 23.46 -12.55
N ASP A 531 5.36 22.32 -12.66
CA ASP A 531 5.65 21.47 -11.51
C ASP A 531 6.64 22.20 -10.57
N PRO A 532 6.28 22.44 -9.28
CA PRO A 532 7.13 23.18 -8.34
C PRO A 532 8.48 22.51 -8.07
N ASP A 533 8.62 21.21 -8.36
CA ASP A 533 9.91 20.52 -8.27
C ASP A 533 10.93 21.02 -9.30
N SER A 534 10.49 21.79 -10.31
CA SER A 534 11.38 22.51 -11.24
C SER A 534 12.05 23.73 -10.59
N GLY A 535 11.41 24.36 -9.59
CA GLY A 535 11.84 25.64 -9.02
C GLY A 535 11.63 26.84 -9.95
N LEU A 536 10.86 26.69 -11.03
CA LEU A 536 10.55 27.73 -12.02
C LEU A 536 9.07 28.12 -12.04
N GLU A 537 8.28 27.69 -11.06
CA GLU A 537 6.82 27.88 -11.00
C GLU A 537 6.38 29.36 -11.02
N ASP A 538 7.27 30.26 -10.57
CA ASP A 538 7.00 31.70 -10.53
C ASP A 538 7.66 32.49 -11.68
N SER A 539 8.49 31.85 -12.52
CA SER A 539 9.28 32.53 -13.57
C SER A 539 9.09 31.97 -14.98
N ALA A 540 8.40 30.84 -15.12
CA ALA A 540 8.13 30.19 -16.40
C ALA A 540 6.67 29.76 -16.50
N HIS A 541 6.23 29.48 -17.72
CA HIS A 541 4.96 28.84 -18.02
C HIS A 541 5.18 27.55 -18.81
N VAL A 542 4.17 26.67 -18.82
CA VAL A 542 4.22 25.45 -19.64
C VAL A 542 3.99 25.84 -21.11
N PHE A 543 4.90 25.40 -21.97
CA PHE A 543 4.86 25.70 -23.40
C PHE A 543 3.64 25.08 -24.08
N GLU A 544 3.01 25.84 -24.96
CA GLU A 544 1.86 25.42 -25.75
C GLU A 544 2.09 25.72 -27.24
N LYS A 545 1.75 24.77 -28.11
CA LYS A 545 1.79 24.96 -29.57
C LYS A 545 0.60 24.28 -30.24
N GLY A 546 -0.21 25.07 -30.95
CA GLY A 546 -1.37 24.57 -31.71
C GLY A 546 -2.44 23.91 -30.84
N GLY A 547 -2.70 24.46 -29.64
CA GLY A 547 -3.67 23.91 -28.68
C GLY A 547 -3.18 22.69 -27.90
N LYS A 548 -1.97 22.18 -28.18
CA LYS A 548 -1.35 21.11 -27.41
C LYS A 548 -0.40 21.69 -26.38
N ILE A 549 -0.70 21.43 -25.12
CA ILE A 549 0.15 21.75 -23.98
C ILE A 549 1.26 20.70 -23.87
N PHE A 550 2.53 21.12 -23.85
CA PHE A 550 3.68 20.21 -23.77
C PHE A 550 3.92 19.77 -22.32
N SER A 551 2.96 19.03 -21.78
CA SER A 551 2.99 18.47 -20.43
C SER A 551 2.28 17.11 -20.40
N ALA A 552 2.97 16.08 -19.92
CA ALA A 552 2.42 14.74 -19.80
C ALA A 552 2.77 14.15 -18.43
N THR A 553 1.79 13.49 -17.79
CA THR A 553 2.05 12.59 -16.66
C THR A 553 1.74 11.19 -17.10
N LEU A 554 2.68 10.29 -16.87
CA LEU A 554 2.62 8.92 -17.32
C LEU A 554 2.65 7.98 -16.11
N GLY A 555 1.92 6.87 -16.19
CA GLY A 555 1.86 5.81 -15.18
C GLY A 555 2.37 4.46 -15.71
N LEU A 556 2.95 3.65 -14.83
CA LEU A 556 3.32 2.25 -15.12
C LEU A 556 3.16 1.40 -13.86
N VAL A 557 2.28 0.41 -13.93
CA VAL A 557 2.11 -0.60 -12.87
C VAL A 557 2.43 -1.99 -13.40
N ASP A 558 3.17 -2.77 -12.62
CA ASP A 558 3.43 -4.20 -12.82
C ASP A 558 3.33 -4.88 -11.45
N ILE A 559 2.16 -5.45 -11.14
CA ILE A 559 1.84 -6.07 -9.84
C ILE A 559 2.82 -7.18 -9.49
N VAL A 560 3.23 -8.00 -10.47
CA VAL A 560 4.15 -9.13 -10.24
C VAL A 560 5.49 -8.63 -9.74
N LYS A 561 6.04 -7.59 -10.37
CA LYS A 561 7.27 -6.94 -9.91
C LYS A 561 7.06 -6.05 -8.69
N GLY A 562 5.83 -5.61 -8.45
CA GLY A 562 5.49 -4.61 -7.45
C GLY A 562 5.76 -3.18 -7.90
N THR A 563 6.08 -2.94 -9.18
CA THR A 563 6.33 -1.60 -9.72
C THR A 563 5.04 -0.80 -9.74
N ASN A 564 5.08 0.43 -9.22
CA ASN A 564 4.00 1.40 -9.25
C ASN A 564 4.62 2.79 -9.44
N SER A 565 4.93 3.11 -10.69
CA SER A 565 5.80 4.24 -11.05
C SER A 565 5.05 5.34 -11.79
N TYR A 566 5.49 6.58 -11.57
CA TYR A 566 5.09 7.74 -12.38
C TYR A 566 6.27 8.31 -13.16
N TYR A 567 5.96 9.03 -14.23
CA TYR A 567 6.90 9.85 -14.99
C TYR A 567 6.20 11.11 -15.49
N LYS A 568 6.59 12.28 -15.01
CA LYS A 568 6.13 13.60 -15.47
C LYS A 568 7.16 14.20 -16.43
N LEU A 569 6.66 14.80 -17.50
CA LEU A 569 7.46 15.48 -18.53
C LEU A 569 6.80 16.82 -18.86
N GLN A 570 7.54 17.92 -18.78
CA GLN A 570 7.07 19.27 -19.13
C GLN A 570 8.11 20.00 -19.98
N LEU A 571 7.65 20.83 -20.91
CA LEU A 571 8.45 21.85 -21.58
C LEU A 571 8.04 23.20 -21.00
N LEU A 572 9.01 23.93 -20.46
CA LEU A 572 8.82 25.22 -19.80
C LEU A 572 9.45 26.34 -20.63
N GLU A 573 8.75 27.45 -20.80
CA GLU A 573 9.21 28.68 -21.45
C GLU A 573 9.29 29.80 -20.40
N ASP A 574 10.40 30.54 -20.39
CA ASP A 574 10.57 31.68 -19.47
C ASP A 574 9.55 32.78 -19.80
N ASP A 575 9.01 33.43 -18.76
CA ASP A 575 8.01 34.47 -18.94
C ASP A 575 8.58 35.78 -19.52
N ARG A 576 9.90 35.99 -19.44
CA ARG A 576 10.57 37.26 -19.75
C ARG A 576 11.63 37.13 -20.83
N GLU A 577 12.37 36.03 -20.82
CA GLU A 577 13.47 35.76 -21.75
C GLU A 577 13.09 34.66 -22.76
N SER A 578 13.79 34.56 -23.88
CA SER A 578 13.60 33.43 -24.83
C SER A 578 14.39 32.19 -24.38
N ARG A 579 14.14 31.72 -23.15
CA ARG A 579 14.77 30.51 -22.59
C ARG A 579 13.75 29.39 -22.45
N TYR A 580 14.21 28.17 -22.71
CA TYR A 580 13.38 26.98 -22.70
C TYR A 580 14.04 25.89 -21.84
N TRP A 581 13.23 25.16 -21.09
CA TRP A 581 13.67 24.01 -20.31
C TRP A 581 12.80 22.80 -20.57
N VAL A 582 13.41 21.62 -20.49
CA VAL A 582 12.68 20.36 -20.38
C VAL A 582 12.82 19.87 -18.94
N PHE A 583 11.68 19.72 -18.26
CA PHE A 583 11.60 19.22 -16.90
C PHE A 583 11.09 17.77 -16.89
N ARG A 584 11.78 16.93 -16.11
CA ARG A 584 11.46 15.51 -15.92
C ARG A 584 11.36 15.20 -14.43
N SER A 585 10.33 14.47 -14.01
CA SER A 585 10.21 13.96 -12.64
C SER A 585 9.72 12.52 -12.67
N TRP A 586 10.34 11.62 -11.91
CA TRP A 586 10.02 10.19 -11.91
C TRP A 586 10.20 9.59 -10.53
N GLY A 587 9.47 8.51 -10.26
CA GLY A 587 9.54 7.85 -8.95
C GLY A 587 8.45 6.81 -8.76
N ARG A 588 8.38 6.29 -7.54
CA ARG A 588 7.28 5.43 -7.09
C ARG A 588 6.14 6.30 -6.56
N VAL A 589 4.93 6.03 -7.03
CA VAL A 589 3.70 6.75 -6.63
C VAL A 589 3.55 6.68 -5.10
N GLY A 590 3.21 7.81 -4.47
CA GLY A 590 2.95 7.92 -3.03
C GLY A 590 4.17 7.99 -2.12
N THR A 591 5.39 7.98 -2.68
CA THR A 591 6.61 7.89 -1.87
C THR A 591 7.65 8.95 -2.22
N VAL A 592 8.63 9.12 -1.32
CA VAL A 592 9.83 9.94 -1.58
C VAL A 592 10.83 9.28 -2.53
N ILE A 593 10.57 8.04 -3.00
CA ILE A 593 11.45 7.36 -3.96
C ILE A 593 11.25 7.98 -5.33
N GLY A 594 12.32 8.57 -5.85
CA GLY A 594 12.28 9.26 -7.13
C GLY A 594 13.36 10.33 -7.23
N SER A 595 13.37 11.01 -8.36
CA SER A 595 14.23 12.17 -8.61
C SER A 595 13.59 13.01 -9.70
N ASN A 596 14.09 14.23 -9.86
CA ASN A 596 13.76 15.09 -10.98
C ASN A 596 15.04 15.54 -11.70
N LYS A 597 14.87 16.13 -12.87
CA LYS A 597 15.93 16.76 -13.67
C LYS A 597 15.33 17.90 -14.49
N LEU A 598 15.87 19.10 -14.27
CA LEU A 598 15.61 20.28 -15.07
C LEU A 598 16.81 20.52 -16.00
N GLU A 599 16.57 20.64 -17.30
CA GLU A 599 17.61 20.91 -18.29
C GLU A 599 17.23 22.10 -19.16
N GLN A 600 18.11 23.10 -19.22
CA GLN A 600 17.99 24.22 -20.14
C GLN A 600 18.41 23.77 -21.54
N MET A 601 17.61 24.13 -22.54
CA MET A 601 17.83 23.78 -23.94
C MET A 601 18.45 24.96 -24.69
N PRO A 602 19.26 24.71 -25.75
CA PRO A 602 19.90 25.79 -26.51
C PRO A 602 18.89 26.67 -27.27
N SER A 603 17.81 26.06 -27.77
CA SER A 603 16.76 26.74 -28.52
C SER A 603 15.38 26.14 -28.23
N LYS A 604 14.34 26.81 -28.74
CA LYS A 604 12.96 26.32 -28.70
C LYS A 604 12.80 25.02 -29.48
N GLU A 605 13.42 24.94 -30.65
CA GLU A 605 13.38 23.80 -31.56
C GLU A 605 14.01 22.57 -30.90
N ASP A 606 15.19 22.74 -30.28
CA ASP A 606 15.87 21.69 -29.52
C ASP A 606 15.02 21.23 -28.33
N ALA A 607 14.34 22.14 -27.64
CA ALA A 607 13.47 21.81 -26.51
C ALA A 607 12.28 20.95 -26.95
N VAL A 608 11.64 21.32 -28.06
CA VAL A 608 10.53 20.56 -28.64
C VAL A 608 11.01 19.19 -29.09
N GLU A 609 12.10 19.10 -29.84
CA GLU A 609 12.66 17.82 -30.30
C GLU A 609 13.03 16.92 -29.11
N HIS A 610 13.68 17.48 -28.09
CA HIS A 610 14.07 16.73 -26.89
C HIS A 610 12.86 16.20 -26.12
N PHE A 611 11.81 17.01 -25.98
CA PHE A 611 10.55 16.60 -25.36
C PHE A 611 9.90 15.45 -26.15
N LEU A 612 9.81 15.56 -27.48
CA LEU A 612 9.21 14.55 -28.35
C LEU A 612 9.96 13.22 -28.27
N ASN A 613 11.29 13.26 -28.34
CA ASN A 613 12.15 12.08 -28.22
C ASN A 613 11.99 11.40 -26.86
N LEU A 614 11.95 12.17 -25.76
CA LEU A 614 11.73 11.62 -24.42
C LEU A 614 10.34 11.00 -24.27
N TYR A 615 9.30 11.65 -24.81
CA TYR A 615 7.95 11.12 -24.78
C TYR A 615 7.86 9.78 -25.52
N GLU A 616 8.44 9.69 -26.72
CA GLU A 616 8.48 8.44 -27.49
C GLU A 616 9.33 7.37 -26.80
N GLU A 617 10.47 7.73 -26.21
CA GLU A 617 11.30 6.81 -25.44
C GLU A 617 10.53 6.20 -24.26
N LYS A 618 9.69 6.97 -23.56
CA LYS A 618 8.94 6.48 -22.38
C LYS A 618 7.64 5.77 -22.73
N THR A 619 6.93 6.21 -23.77
CA THR A 619 5.59 5.70 -24.12
C THR A 619 5.60 4.74 -25.31
N GLY A 620 6.61 4.78 -26.17
CA GLY A 620 6.64 4.08 -27.45
C GLY A 620 5.77 4.71 -28.54
N ASN A 621 5.16 5.88 -28.29
CA ASN A 621 4.27 6.55 -29.22
C ASN A 621 4.78 7.94 -29.58
N SER A 622 4.49 8.39 -30.81
CA SER A 622 4.67 9.79 -31.18
C SER A 622 3.65 10.68 -30.45
N TRP A 623 4.08 11.88 -30.03
CA TRP A 623 3.25 12.90 -29.37
C TRP A 623 2.01 13.31 -30.19
N HIS A 624 2.09 13.20 -31.52
CA HIS A 624 1.03 13.59 -32.43
C HIS A 624 0.11 12.44 -32.85
N SER A 625 0.29 11.23 -32.30
CA SER A 625 -0.60 10.10 -32.60
C SER A 625 -2.04 10.43 -32.22
N LYS A 626 -2.99 10.13 -33.13
CA LYS A 626 -4.44 10.28 -32.86
C LYS A 626 -4.92 9.24 -31.86
N ASN A 627 -4.39 8.03 -31.94
CA ASN A 627 -4.76 6.89 -31.09
C ASN A 627 -3.51 6.43 -30.35
N PHE A 628 -3.55 6.42 -29.02
CA PHE A 628 -2.46 5.93 -28.20
C PHE A 628 -2.49 4.40 -28.14
N THR A 629 -1.36 3.74 -28.40
CA THR A 629 -1.23 2.28 -28.25
C THR A 629 -0.30 1.97 -27.09
N LYS A 630 -0.80 1.26 -26.06
CA LYS A 630 0.08 0.80 -24.98
C LYS A 630 1.13 -0.17 -25.54
N TYR A 631 2.39 -0.01 -25.13
CA TYR A 631 3.47 -0.95 -25.43
C TYR A 631 3.99 -1.65 -24.16
N PRO A 632 4.44 -2.92 -24.25
CA PRO A 632 5.02 -3.64 -23.11
C PRO A 632 6.14 -2.86 -22.43
N LYS A 633 6.13 -2.82 -21.08
CA LYS A 633 7.12 -2.13 -20.23
C LYS A 633 7.25 -0.60 -20.45
N LYS A 634 6.45 0.00 -21.34
CA LYS A 634 6.37 1.45 -21.57
C LYS A 634 5.26 2.06 -20.73
N PHE A 635 5.41 3.34 -20.41
CA PHE A 635 4.42 4.08 -19.63
C PHE A 635 3.15 4.38 -20.45
N TYR A 636 2.05 4.61 -19.74
CA TYR A 636 0.76 5.05 -20.30
C TYR A 636 0.48 6.50 -19.88
N PRO A 637 0.09 7.42 -20.79
CA PRO A 637 -0.25 8.79 -20.45
C PRO A 637 -1.60 8.86 -19.74
N LEU A 638 -1.62 9.53 -18.59
CA LEU A 638 -2.84 9.80 -17.84
C LEU A 638 -3.51 11.06 -18.38
N GLU A 639 -4.84 11.00 -18.58
CA GLU A 639 -5.61 12.14 -19.04
C GLU A 639 -5.72 13.18 -17.92
N ILE A 640 -4.91 14.22 -18.03
CA ILE A 640 -4.92 15.31 -17.07
C ILE A 640 -5.70 16.49 -17.62
N ASP A 641 -6.71 16.91 -16.88
CA ASP A 641 -7.21 18.27 -16.97
C ASP A 641 -6.22 19.19 -16.22
N TYR A 642 -5.53 20.07 -16.94
CA TYR A 642 -4.61 21.03 -16.32
C TYR A 642 -5.31 22.31 -15.85
N GLY A 643 -6.64 22.28 -15.72
CA GLY A 643 -7.44 23.44 -15.39
C GLY A 643 -6.97 24.19 -14.14
N GLN A 644 -7.08 25.51 -14.28
CA GLN A 644 -6.21 26.50 -13.69
C GLN A 644 -6.53 26.80 -12.21
N ASP A 645 -5.46 27.13 -11.48
CA ASP A 645 -5.35 27.87 -10.23
C ASP A 645 -5.98 27.28 -8.94
N GLU A 646 -5.17 26.56 -8.14
CA GLU A 646 -5.49 26.31 -6.72
C GLU A 646 -5.66 27.64 -5.94
N GLU A 647 -5.08 28.75 -6.39
CA GLU A 647 -5.19 30.05 -5.73
C GLU A 647 -6.57 30.69 -5.98
N ALA A 648 -7.13 30.60 -7.20
CA ALA A 648 -8.51 31.00 -7.49
C ALA A 648 -9.53 30.15 -6.70
N VAL A 649 -9.31 28.83 -6.65
CA VAL A 649 -10.16 27.93 -5.85
C VAL A 649 -10.06 28.24 -4.36
N ARG A 650 -8.88 28.62 -3.85
CA ARG A 650 -8.71 29.09 -2.46
C ARG A 650 -9.42 30.41 -2.20
N LYS A 651 -9.38 31.37 -3.13
CA LYS A 651 -10.14 32.63 -2.99
C LYS A 651 -11.64 32.36 -2.90
N LEU A 652 -12.15 31.40 -3.69
CA LEU A 652 -13.55 31.00 -3.69
C LEU A 652 -13.98 30.22 -2.44
N THR A 653 -13.05 29.67 -1.66
CA THR A 653 -13.35 28.82 -0.48
C THR A 653 -13.08 29.50 0.86
N VAL A 654 -12.25 30.56 0.93
CA VAL A 654 -11.64 30.99 2.21
C VAL A 654 -12.12 32.35 2.75
N SER A 655 -12.69 33.27 1.95
CA SER A 655 -13.13 34.57 2.49
C SER A 655 -14.64 34.70 2.53
N ALA A 656 -15.25 34.36 3.68
CA ALA A 656 -16.55 34.91 4.03
C ALA A 656 -16.38 36.43 4.17
N GLY A 657 -16.81 37.17 3.15
CA GLY A 657 -17.01 38.61 3.29
C GLY A 657 -18.23 38.82 4.17
N THR A 658 -18.22 39.88 4.98
CA THR A 658 -19.40 40.34 5.73
C THR A 658 -20.54 40.84 4.83
N LYS A 659 -20.55 40.49 3.54
CA LYS A 659 -21.42 41.04 2.50
C LYS A 659 -22.53 40.08 2.04
N SER A 660 -22.37 38.76 2.19
CA SER A 660 -23.43 37.81 1.79
C SER A 660 -24.73 38.05 2.56
N LYS A 661 -25.85 38.07 1.82
CA LYS A 661 -27.20 38.22 2.36
C LYS A 661 -27.86 36.88 2.72
N LEU A 662 -27.21 35.76 2.46
CA LEU A 662 -27.74 34.43 2.79
C LEU A 662 -27.76 34.21 4.30
N ALA A 663 -28.73 33.44 4.78
CA ALA A 663 -28.82 33.07 6.20
C ALA A 663 -27.56 32.33 6.65
N LYS A 664 -27.12 32.57 7.89
CA LYS A 664 -25.88 31.98 8.43
C LYS A 664 -25.81 30.45 8.28
N PRO A 665 -26.87 29.67 8.55
CA PRO A 665 -26.87 28.22 8.33
C PRO A 665 -26.59 27.81 6.88
N ILE A 666 -27.06 28.60 5.90
CA ILE A 666 -26.83 28.36 4.47
C ILE A 666 -25.36 28.65 4.15
N GLN A 667 -24.81 29.76 4.64
CA GLN A 667 -23.38 30.06 4.44
C GLN A 667 -22.49 28.94 4.98
N ASP A 668 -22.83 28.39 6.14
CA ASP A 668 -22.07 27.28 6.74
C ASP A 668 -22.24 25.96 5.97
N LEU A 669 -23.41 25.73 5.36
CA LEU A 669 -23.64 24.61 4.44
C LEU A 669 -22.77 24.72 3.18
N ILE A 670 -22.74 25.90 2.54
CA ILE A 670 -21.94 26.15 1.32
C ILE A 670 -20.46 25.92 1.61
N LYS A 671 -19.94 26.43 2.74
CA LYS A 671 -18.56 26.19 3.16
C LYS A 671 -18.24 24.72 3.34
N MET A 672 -19.18 23.97 3.92
CA MET A 672 -19.00 22.55 4.22
C MET A 672 -18.93 21.68 2.96
N ILE A 673 -19.80 21.92 1.97
CA ILE A 673 -19.85 21.08 0.75
C ILE A 673 -18.80 21.47 -0.30
N PHE A 674 -18.26 22.69 -0.22
CA PHE A 674 -17.19 23.19 -1.09
C PHE A 674 -15.82 23.23 -0.40
N ASP A 675 -15.65 22.54 0.73
CA ASP A 675 -14.35 22.47 1.41
C ASP A 675 -13.39 21.55 0.65
N VAL A 676 -12.42 22.18 -0.01
CA VAL A 676 -11.38 21.51 -0.81
C VAL A 676 -10.45 20.65 0.04
N GLU A 677 -10.17 21.02 1.30
CA GLU A 677 -9.32 20.21 2.18
C GLU A 677 -10.05 18.93 2.61
N SER A 678 -11.37 19.01 2.83
CA SER A 678 -12.22 17.82 3.04
C SER A 678 -12.26 16.91 1.81
N MET A 679 -12.35 17.47 0.59
CA MET A 679 -12.24 16.69 -0.66
C MET A 679 -10.88 15.98 -0.78
N LYS A 680 -9.77 16.70 -0.51
CA LYS A 680 -8.42 16.12 -0.49
C LYS A 680 -8.29 14.97 0.51
N LYS A 681 -8.79 15.16 1.73
CA LYS A 681 -8.79 14.13 2.78
C LYS A 681 -9.55 12.87 2.35
N ALA A 682 -10.71 13.03 1.71
CA ALA A 682 -11.47 11.90 1.18
C ALA A 682 -10.70 11.12 0.10
N MET A 683 -9.97 11.79 -0.79
CA MET A 683 -9.12 11.11 -1.79
C MET A 683 -7.98 10.32 -1.14
N VAL A 684 -7.33 10.86 -0.09
CA VAL A 684 -6.26 10.15 0.64
C VAL A 684 -6.79 8.91 1.34
N GLU A 685 -8.00 8.95 1.91
CA GLU A 685 -8.65 7.78 2.51
C GLU A 685 -8.82 6.63 1.52
N PHE A 686 -8.97 6.94 0.23
CA PHE A 686 -9.06 5.96 -0.86
C PHE A 686 -7.70 5.52 -1.41
N GLU A 687 -6.59 5.81 -0.71
CA GLU A 687 -5.22 5.50 -1.14
C GLU A 687 -4.84 6.21 -2.45
N ILE A 688 -5.45 7.36 -2.78
CA ILE A 688 -5.10 8.13 -3.99
C ILE A 688 -3.93 9.07 -3.72
N ASP A 689 -2.92 9.04 -4.60
CA ASP A 689 -1.79 9.97 -4.53
C ASP A 689 -2.17 11.35 -5.06
N LEU A 690 -2.48 12.26 -4.14
CA LEU A 690 -2.79 13.67 -4.43
C LEU A 690 -1.69 14.43 -5.18
N GLN A 691 -0.43 14.02 -5.14
CA GLN A 691 0.65 14.69 -5.88
C GLN A 691 0.64 14.36 -7.37
N LYS A 692 0.14 13.17 -7.73
CA LYS A 692 0.13 12.68 -9.11
C LYS A 692 -1.25 12.81 -9.74
N MET A 693 -2.30 12.63 -8.93
CA MET A 693 -3.69 12.89 -9.30
C MET A 693 -4.34 13.91 -8.33
N PRO A 694 -3.87 15.18 -8.29
CA PRO A 694 -4.57 16.25 -7.59
C PRO A 694 -5.97 16.47 -8.18
N LEU A 695 -6.86 17.06 -7.39
CA LEU A 695 -8.27 17.30 -7.72
C LEU A 695 -8.49 17.86 -9.13
N GLY A 696 -7.72 18.88 -9.52
CA GLY A 696 -7.87 19.52 -10.83
C GLY A 696 -7.54 18.62 -12.02
N LYS A 697 -6.81 17.52 -11.80
CA LYS A 697 -6.37 16.58 -12.85
C LYS A 697 -7.30 15.38 -13.02
N LEU A 698 -8.36 15.29 -12.23
CA LEU A 698 -9.28 14.17 -12.26
C LEU A 698 -10.23 14.33 -13.47
N SER A 699 -10.10 13.45 -14.47
CA SER A 699 -10.94 13.48 -15.68
C SER A 699 -12.13 12.54 -15.56
N LYS A 700 -13.34 13.03 -15.88
CA LYS A 700 -14.55 12.19 -16.00
C LYS A 700 -14.36 11.01 -16.96
N ARG A 701 -13.65 11.20 -18.07
CA ARG A 701 -13.38 10.13 -19.06
C ARG A 701 -12.47 9.04 -18.49
N GLN A 702 -11.48 9.44 -17.69
CA GLN A 702 -10.58 8.51 -17.02
C GLN A 702 -11.33 7.69 -15.95
N ILE A 703 -12.21 8.33 -15.18
CA ILE A 703 -13.10 7.62 -14.24
C ILE A 703 -14.03 6.64 -14.97
N GLN A 704 -14.66 7.05 -16.08
CA GLN A 704 -15.50 6.16 -16.90
C GLN A 704 -14.71 4.96 -17.45
N SER A 705 -13.48 5.18 -17.90
CA SER A 705 -12.59 4.11 -18.36
C SER A 705 -12.21 3.17 -17.22
N ALA A 706 -11.98 3.70 -16.01
CA ALA A 706 -11.72 2.90 -14.82
C ALA A 706 -12.93 2.05 -14.41
N TYR A 707 -14.15 2.58 -14.50
CA TYR A 707 -15.39 1.81 -14.31
C TYR A 707 -15.48 0.63 -15.29
N SER A 708 -15.22 0.88 -16.58
CA SER A 708 -15.23 -0.18 -17.60
C SER A 708 -14.27 -1.31 -17.26
N ILE A 709 -13.07 -0.98 -16.77
CA ILE A 709 -12.11 -2.00 -16.32
C ILE A 709 -12.64 -2.74 -15.10
N LEU A 710 -13.21 -2.06 -14.10
CA LEU A 710 -13.80 -2.75 -12.93
C LEU A 710 -14.96 -3.67 -13.33
N ASN A 711 -15.73 -3.33 -14.35
CA ASN A 711 -16.76 -4.21 -14.91
C ASN A 711 -16.15 -5.43 -15.62
N GLU A 712 -15.07 -5.26 -16.40
CA GLU A 712 -14.30 -6.38 -16.96
C GLU A 712 -13.72 -7.29 -15.85
N VAL A 713 -13.20 -6.70 -14.77
CA VAL A 713 -12.65 -7.43 -13.61
C VAL A 713 -13.74 -8.24 -12.92
N GLN A 714 -14.88 -7.62 -12.64
CA GLN A 714 -16.04 -8.30 -12.06
C GLN A 714 -16.38 -9.53 -12.88
N GLN A 715 -16.56 -9.37 -14.20
CA GLN A 715 -16.94 -10.46 -15.08
C GLN A 715 -15.90 -11.59 -15.04
N ALA A 716 -14.61 -11.25 -15.13
CA ALA A 716 -13.54 -12.24 -15.03
C ALA A 716 -13.55 -12.99 -13.69
N VAL A 717 -13.82 -12.32 -12.57
CA VAL A 717 -13.91 -12.98 -11.24
C VAL A 717 -15.15 -13.87 -11.13
N SER A 718 -16.30 -13.39 -11.61
CA SER A 718 -17.57 -14.15 -11.56
C SER A 718 -17.54 -15.39 -12.46
N ASP A 719 -16.90 -15.32 -13.62
CA ASP A 719 -16.83 -16.42 -14.60
C ASP A 719 -15.70 -17.43 -14.29
N GLY A 720 -14.96 -17.24 -13.19
CA GLY A 720 -13.81 -18.09 -12.85
C GLY A 720 -12.62 -17.92 -13.82
N GLY A 721 -12.46 -16.71 -14.35
CA GLY A 721 -11.40 -16.35 -15.29
C GLY A 721 -9.99 -16.59 -14.74
N SER A 722 -9.04 -16.77 -15.65
CA SER A 722 -7.65 -17.06 -15.30
C SER A 722 -7.02 -15.95 -14.45
N GLU A 723 -6.12 -16.32 -13.55
CA GLU A 723 -5.36 -15.36 -12.72
C GLU A 723 -4.61 -14.33 -13.57
N SER A 724 -4.14 -14.72 -14.76
CA SER A 724 -3.47 -13.83 -15.70
C SER A 724 -4.40 -12.75 -16.28
N GLN A 725 -5.67 -13.07 -16.53
CA GLN A 725 -6.68 -12.11 -16.96
C GLN A 725 -6.99 -11.10 -15.84
N ILE A 726 -7.17 -11.59 -14.60
CA ILE A 726 -7.41 -10.72 -13.44
C ILE A 726 -6.20 -9.82 -13.17
N LEU A 727 -4.98 -10.36 -13.28
CA LEU A 727 -3.72 -9.62 -13.17
C LEU A 727 -3.65 -8.50 -14.22
N ASP A 728 -4.06 -8.79 -15.46
CA ASP A 728 -4.06 -7.79 -16.52
C ASP A 728 -4.97 -6.61 -16.26
N LEU A 729 -6.21 -6.92 -15.91
CA LEU A 729 -7.21 -5.91 -15.60
C LEU A 729 -6.83 -5.10 -14.35
N SER A 730 -6.22 -5.76 -13.35
CA SER A 730 -5.67 -5.09 -12.16
C SER A 730 -4.53 -4.12 -12.52
N ASN A 731 -3.58 -4.52 -13.37
CA ASN A 731 -2.51 -3.63 -13.85
C ASN A 731 -3.08 -2.42 -14.62
N ARG A 732 -4.09 -2.64 -15.48
CA ARG A 732 -4.78 -1.58 -16.23
C ARG A 732 -5.45 -0.59 -15.28
N PHE A 733 -6.19 -1.08 -14.28
CA PHE A 733 -6.90 -0.24 -13.30
C PHE A 733 -5.95 0.65 -12.50
N TYR A 734 -4.92 0.09 -11.87
CA TYR A 734 -3.98 0.88 -11.07
C TYR A 734 -3.06 1.78 -11.91
N THR A 735 -2.86 1.46 -13.19
CA THR A 735 -2.19 2.39 -14.10
C THR A 735 -3.09 3.59 -14.40
N LEU A 736 -4.39 3.39 -14.62
CA LEU A 736 -5.33 4.49 -14.85
C LEU A 736 -5.61 5.31 -13.59
N ILE A 737 -5.70 4.69 -12.41
CA ILE A 737 -5.97 5.40 -11.16
C ILE A 737 -4.76 5.22 -10.23
N PRO A 738 -3.85 6.21 -10.15
CA PRO A 738 -2.64 6.10 -9.35
C PRO A 738 -2.94 5.98 -7.85
N HIS A 739 -2.63 4.81 -7.29
CA HIS A 739 -2.76 4.54 -5.87
C HIS A 739 -1.40 4.63 -5.15
N ASP A 740 -1.43 5.05 -3.89
CA ASP A 740 -0.32 4.97 -2.96
C ASP A 740 -0.39 3.67 -2.15
N PHE A 741 0.46 2.70 -2.51
CA PHE A 741 0.66 1.46 -1.74
C PHE A 741 1.96 1.49 -0.91
N GLY A 742 2.58 2.66 -0.75
CA GLY A 742 3.90 2.80 -0.16
C GLY A 742 4.90 1.85 -0.82
N MET A 743 5.59 1.03 -0.02
CA MET A 743 6.55 0.03 -0.50
C MET A 743 5.94 -1.35 -0.82
N LYS A 744 4.64 -1.53 -0.56
CA LYS A 744 3.95 -2.80 -0.82
C LYS A 744 3.60 -2.92 -2.30
N LYS A 745 3.43 -4.16 -2.77
CA LYS A 745 2.92 -4.42 -4.11
C LYS A 745 1.43 -4.04 -4.17
N PRO A 746 0.93 -3.50 -5.30
CA PRO A 746 -0.51 -3.30 -5.47
C PRO A 746 -1.25 -4.65 -5.34
N PRO A 747 -2.36 -4.73 -4.60
CA PRO A 747 -3.12 -5.96 -4.41
C PRO A 747 -3.95 -6.31 -5.66
N LEU A 748 -4.09 -7.60 -5.98
CA LEU A 748 -4.93 -8.06 -7.08
C LEU A 748 -6.42 -7.79 -6.83
N LEU A 749 -7.16 -7.43 -7.88
CA LEU A 749 -8.63 -7.26 -7.82
C LEU A 749 -9.33 -8.62 -7.97
N SER A 750 -9.16 -9.51 -7.00
CA SER A 750 -9.56 -10.92 -7.11
C SER A 750 -10.86 -11.31 -6.40
N ASN A 751 -11.50 -10.39 -5.67
CA ASN A 751 -12.75 -10.65 -4.95
C ASN A 751 -13.76 -9.51 -5.10
N LEU A 752 -15.05 -9.86 -5.03
CA LEU A 752 -16.16 -8.94 -5.29
C LEU A 752 -16.27 -7.79 -4.28
N GLU A 753 -15.94 -8.04 -3.01
CA GLU A 753 -15.99 -7.01 -1.96
C GLU A 753 -14.97 -5.90 -2.21
N TYR A 754 -13.75 -6.29 -2.59
CA TYR A 754 -12.68 -5.33 -2.90
C TYR A 754 -12.98 -4.56 -4.20
N ILE A 755 -13.58 -5.22 -5.19
CA ILE A 755 -14.08 -4.54 -6.41
C ILE A 755 -15.14 -3.51 -6.02
N GLN A 756 -16.13 -3.88 -5.20
CA GLN A 756 -17.17 -2.97 -4.71
C GLN A 756 -16.59 -1.75 -3.99
N ALA A 757 -15.56 -1.94 -3.15
CA ALA A 757 -14.88 -0.83 -2.50
C ALA A 757 -14.24 0.14 -3.52
N LYS A 758 -13.64 -0.38 -4.61
CA LYS A 758 -13.08 0.46 -5.68
C LYS A 758 -14.15 1.13 -6.55
N VAL A 759 -15.34 0.54 -6.67
CA VAL A 759 -16.50 1.18 -7.33
C VAL A 759 -16.99 2.37 -6.50
N GLN A 760 -17.18 2.18 -5.20
CA GLN A 760 -17.55 3.25 -4.28
C GLN A 760 -16.51 4.38 -4.29
N MET A 761 -15.22 4.05 -4.35
CA MET A 761 -14.17 5.03 -4.52
C MET A 761 -14.37 5.86 -5.81
N LEU A 762 -14.61 5.22 -6.96
CA LEU A 762 -14.85 5.95 -8.22
C LEU A 762 -16.12 6.83 -8.17
N ASP A 763 -17.19 6.36 -7.50
CA ASP A 763 -18.43 7.14 -7.30
C ASP A 763 -18.12 8.45 -6.57
N ASN A 764 -17.36 8.37 -5.47
CA ASN A 764 -16.94 9.55 -4.70
C ASN A 764 -15.98 10.45 -5.49
N LEU A 765 -15.02 9.87 -6.24
CA LEU A 765 -14.12 10.64 -7.09
C LEU A 765 -14.89 11.42 -8.17
N LEU A 766 -15.91 10.82 -8.77
CA LEU A 766 -16.74 11.48 -9.77
C LEU A 766 -17.53 12.67 -9.18
N ASP A 767 -18.07 12.51 -7.98
CA ASP A 767 -18.75 13.61 -7.28
C ASP A 767 -17.78 14.73 -6.88
N ILE A 768 -16.58 14.38 -6.43
CA ILE A 768 -15.51 15.34 -6.14
C ILE A 768 -15.07 16.10 -7.41
N GLU A 769 -14.92 15.42 -8.55
CA GLU A 769 -14.63 16.07 -9.84
C GLU A 769 -15.71 17.09 -10.19
N VAL A 770 -16.99 16.72 -10.06
CA VAL A 770 -18.12 17.62 -10.30
C VAL A 770 -18.08 18.82 -9.36
N ALA A 771 -17.86 18.60 -8.06
CA ALA A 771 -17.78 19.68 -7.07
C ALA A 771 -16.63 20.66 -7.39
N TYR A 772 -15.47 20.12 -7.79
CA TYR A 772 -14.31 20.91 -8.18
C TYR A 772 -14.54 21.67 -9.49
N SER A 773 -15.19 21.05 -10.47
CA SER A 773 -15.55 21.67 -11.74
C SER A 773 -16.60 22.78 -11.57
N LEU A 774 -17.53 22.65 -10.61
CA LEU A 774 -18.42 23.76 -10.21
C LEU A 774 -17.62 24.89 -9.58
N LEU A 775 -16.69 24.61 -8.67
CA LEU A 775 -15.84 25.64 -8.07
C LEU A 775 -15.06 26.42 -9.13
N ARG A 776 -14.47 25.74 -10.12
CA ARG A 776 -13.71 26.37 -11.21
C ARG A 776 -14.58 27.15 -12.20
N GLY A 777 -15.78 26.67 -12.52
CA GLY A 777 -16.61 27.26 -13.57
C GLY A 777 -17.47 28.43 -13.08
N GLY A 778 -17.51 29.54 -13.80
CA GLY A 778 -18.39 30.69 -13.53
C GLY A 778 -17.68 32.02 -13.78
N ASN A 779 -18.45 33.09 -14.02
CA ASN A 779 -17.87 34.43 -14.11
C ASN A 779 -17.47 34.89 -12.71
N GLU A 780 -16.21 35.30 -12.55
CA GLU A 780 -15.75 36.03 -11.38
C GLU A 780 -16.36 37.43 -11.41
N ASP A 781 -17.60 37.55 -10.95
CA ASP A 781 -18.21 38.86 -10.73
C ASP A 781 -17.64 39.42 -9.43
N GLY A 782 -16.65 40.31 -9.53
CA GLY A 782 -15.89 40.83 -8.39
C GLY A 782 -16.72 41.56 -7.33
N ASP A 783 -17.98 41.87 -7.63
CA ASP A 783 -18.90 42.52 -6.71
C ASP A 783 -19.67 41.55 -5.79
N LYS A 784 -19.78 40.27 -6.14
CA LYS A 784 -20.52 39.26 -5.34
C LYS A 784 -19.64 38.56 -4.30
N ASP A 785 -20.24 38.17 -3.18
CA ASP A 785 -19.55 37.36 -2.18
C ASP A 785 -19.27 35.96 -2.75
N PRO A 786 -18.06 35.37 -2.55
CA PRO A 786 -17.75 34.03 -3.03
C PRO A 786 -18.75 32.95 -2.59
N ILE A 787 -19.35 33.10 -1.40
CA ILE A 787 -20.38 32.18 -0.91
C ILE A 787 -21.63 32.26 -1.79
N ASP A 788 -22.04 33.46 -2.18
CA ASP A 788 -23.21 33.69 -3.03
C ASP A 788 -22.96 33.15 -4.45
N ILE A 789 -21.76 33.34 -4.99
CA ILE A 789 -21.32 32.76 -6.26
C ILE A 789 -21.42 31.23 -6.22
N ASN A 790 -20.89 30.60 -5.17
CA ASN A 790 -20.93 29.16 -5.00
C ASN A 790 -22.36 28.63 -4.76
N TYR A 791 -23.20 29.39 -4.07
CA TYR A 791 -24.62 29.10 -3.89
C TYR A 791 -25.36 29.09 -5.25
N GLU A 792 -25.17 30.11 -6.08
CA GLU A 792 -25.79 30.22 -7.41
C GLU A 792 -25.42 29.03 -8.31
N LYS A 793 -24.17 28.56 -8.23
CA LYS A 793 -23.68 27.38 -8.99
C LYS A 793 -24.40 26.08 -8.63
N LEU A 794 -24.99 25.97 -7.43
CA LEU A 794 -25.76 24.80 -7.03
C LEU A 794 -27.13 24.71 -7.72
N ARG A 795 -27.62 25.80 -8.32
CA ARG A 795 -28.93 25.83 -9.01
C ARG A 795 -30.06 25.22 -8.16
N THR A 796 -30.05 25.56 -6.88
CA THR A 796 -30.98 25.03 -5.87
C THR A 796 -31.40 26.16 -4.94
N ASP A 797 -32.70 26.37 -4.78
CA ASP A 797 -33.24 27.27 -3.75
C ASP A 797 -33.18 26.54 -2.40
N ILE A 798 -32.47 27.11 -1.42
CA ILE A 798 -32.28 26.53 -0.10
C ILE A 798 -32.84 27.50 0.94
N LYS A 799 -33.82 27.03 1.72
CA LYS A 799 -34.44 27.79 2.82
C LYS A 799 -34.22 27.09 4.15
N VAL A 800 -33.92 27.86 5.19
CA VAL A 800 -33.83 27.31 6.56
C VAL A 800 -35.25 27.09 7.06
N VAL A 801 -35.57 25.86 7.45
CA VAL A 801 -36.86 25.52 8.05
C VAL A 801 -36.86 25.98 9.50
N ASP A 802 -37.90 26.70 9.90
CA ASP A 802 -38.05 27.16 11.27
C ASP A 802 -38.16 25.97 12.23
N LYS A 803 -37.38 26.01 13.33
CA LYS A 803 -37.24 24.91 14.28
C LYS A 803 -38.55 24.58 15.01
N ASP A 804 -39.46 25.55 15.08
CA ASP A 804 -40.76 25.45 15.75
C ASP A 804 -41.92 25.09 14.81
N SER A 805 -41.67 25.04 13.50
CA SER A 805 -42.65 24.64 12.49
C SER A 805 -43.12 23.19 12.67
N GLU A 806 -44.34 22.89 12.23
CA GLU A 806 -44.88 21.53 12.25
C GLU A 806 -44.08 20.58 11.34
N GLU A 807 -43.61 21.05 10.17
CA GLU A 807 -42.73 20.26 9.31
C GLU A 807 -41.42 19.88 10.02
N ALA A 808 -40.80 20.79 10.78
CA ALA A 808 -39.60 20.49 11.56
C ALA A 808 -39.86 19.48 12.69
N LYS A 809 -41.02 19.55 13.35
CA LYS A 809 -41.42 18.58 14.40
C LYS A 809 -41.56 17.18 13.80
N ILE A 810 -42.24 17.05 12.67
CA ILE A 810 -42.40 15.79 11.94
C ILE A 810 -41.03 15.21 11.54
N ILE A 811 -40.14 16.04 10.97
CA ILE A 811 -38.80 15.59 10.55
C ILE A 811 -37.96 15.16 11.77
N LYS A 812 -37.95 15.92 12.86
CA LYS A 812 -37.24 15.55 14.10
C LYS A 812 -37.77 14.24 14.68
N GLN A 813 -39.09 14.05 14.64
CA GLN A 813 -39.73 12.81 15.08
C GLN A 813 -39.33 11.63 14.19
N TYR A 814 -39.28 11.83 12.87
CA TYR A 814 -38.87 10.82 11.89
C TYR A 814 -37.42 10.38 12.13
N VAL A 815 -36.50 11.34 12.38
CA VAL A 815 -35.11 11.03 12.77
C VAL A 815 -35.06 10.23 14.07
N LYS A 816 -35.83 10.63 15.09
CA LYS A 816 -35.81 9.97 16.40
C LYS A 816 -36.33 8.53 16.35
N ASN A 817 -37.46 8.30 15.67
CA ASN A 817 -38.15 7.02 15.68
C ASN A 817 -37.50 5.95 14.80
N THR A 818 -36.84 6.38 13.72
CA THR A 818 -36.31 5.45 12.70
C THR A 818 -34.81 5.21 12.84
N HIS A 819 -34.27 5.42 14.06
CA HIS A 819 -32.92 5.03 14.41
C HIS A 819 -32.89 3.54 14.76
N ALA A 820 -32.33 2.73 13.85
CA ALA A 820 -32.23 1.29 13.99
C ALA A 820 -31.51 0.85 15.28
N ALA A 821 -32.07 -0.17 15.95
CA ALA A 821 -31.52 -0.71 17.20
C ALA A 821 -30.11 -1.31 17.05
N THR A 822 -29.73 -1.82 15.87
CA THR A 822 -28.39 -2.36 15.61
C THR A 822 -27.35 -1.28 15.30
N HIS A 823 -27.77 -0.04 15.02
CA HIS A 823 -26.89 1.10 14.74
C HIS A 823 -26.69 1.94 16.01
N ASN A 824 -26.39 1.29 17.13
CA ASN A 824 -26.31 1.92 18.46
C ASN A 824 -24.93 2.54 18.78
N ALA A 825 -23.95 2.45 17.86
CA ALA A 825 -22.62 3.02 18.01
C ALA A 825 -22.60 4.56 18.08
N TYR A 826 -23.66 5.21 17.59
CA TYR A 826 -23.83 6.65 17.64
C TYR A 826 -25.31 7.02 17.84
N ASP A 827 -25.54 8.21 18.38
CA ASP A 827 -26.85 8.88 18.39
C ASP A 827 -26.86 10.05 17.40
N LEU A 828 -28.02 10.35 16.84
CA LEU A 828 -28.19 11.46 15.89
C LEU A 828 -28.83 12.68 16.56
N LYS A 829 -28.20 13.85 16.40
CA LYS A 829 -28.76 15.14 16.77
C LYS A 829 -28.99 15.98 15.52
N VAL A 830 -30.24 16.39 15.27
CA VAL A 830 -30.57 17.34 14.21
C VAL A 830 -30.03 18.72 14.58
N VAL A 831 -29.15 19.28 13.74
CA VAL A 831 -28.55 20.61 13.93
C VAL A 831 -29.39 21.65 13.18
N GLU A 832 -29.58 21.44 11.88
CA GLU A 832 -30.37 22.30 10.99
C GLU A 832 -31.19 21.47 10.00
N ILE A 833 -32.32 22.01 9.58
CA ILE A 833 -33.19 21.45 8.54
C ILE A 833 -33.32 22.51 7.44
N PHE A 834 -32.99 22.11 6.22
CA PHE A 834 -33.12 22.96 5.04
C PHE A 834 -34.21 22.41 4.13
N ARG A 835 -35.12 23.25 3.65
CA ARG A 835 -36.02 22.96 2.55
C ARG A 835 -35.27 23.28 1.26
N ILE A 836 -35.20 22.32 0.34
CA ILE A 836 -34.46 22.43 -0.91
C ILE A 836 -35.41 22.29 -2.09
N GLU A 837 -35.22 23.12 -3.11
CA GLU A 837 -35.93 23.05 -4.39
C GLU A 837 -34.92 23.21 -5.53
N ARG A 838 -34.64 22.10 -6.21
CA ARG A 838 -33.68 22.08 -7.32
C ARG A 838 -34.30 22.62 -8.60
N GLU A 839 -33.53 23.38 -9.36
CA GLU A 839 -33.96 23.93 -10.64
C GLU A 839 -34.39 22.81 -11.61
N GLY A 840 -35.63 22.90 -12.11
CA GLY A 840 -36.20 21.94 -13.06
C GLY A 840 -36.64 20.58 -12.48
N GLU A 841 -36.36 20.28 -11.21
CA GLU A 841 -36.70 18.98 -10.61
C GLU A 841 -38.21 18.81 -10.44
N SER A 842 -38.92 19.86 -10.00
CA SER A 842 -40.38 19.90 -9.92
C SER A 842 -41.07 19.63 -11.26
N GLN A 843 -40.49 20.13 -12.36
CA GLN A 843 -40.99 19.93 -13.73
C GLN A 843 -40.73 18.51 -14.20
N ARG A 844 -39.52 17.98 -13.96
CA ARG A 844 -39.15 16.60 -14.28
C ARG A 844 -39.98 15.57 -13.51
N TYR A 845 -40.33 15.87 -12.26
CA TYR A 845 -41.14 15.01 -11.39
C TYR A 845 -42.65 15.08 -11.69
N LYS A 846 -43.11 16.07 -12.47
CA LYS A 846 -44.54 16.28 -12.80
C LYS A 846 -45.27 15.00 -13.28
N PRO A 847 -44.69 14.12 -14.13
CA PRO A 847 -45.35 12.88 -14.56
C PRO A 847 -45.64 11.91 -13.40
N PHE A 848 -44.83 11.94 -12.35
CA PHE A 848 -44.91 11.02 -11.22
C PHE A 848 -45.74 11.53 -10.04
N LYS A 849 -46.16 12.81 -10.06
CA LYS A 849 -47.07 13.37 -9.04
C LYS A 849 -48.41 12.63 -8.95
N GLN A 850 -48.87 12.04 -10.06
CA GLN A 850 -50.11 11.24 -10.10
C GLN A 850 -49.88 9.76 -9.78
N LEU A 851 -48.63 9.31 -9.69
CA LEU A 851 -48.32 7.94 -9.28
C LEU A 851 -48.65 7.78 -7.79
N HIS A 852 -49.28 6.67 -7.43
CA HIS A 852 -49.58 6.33 -6.03
C HIS A 852 -48.31 5.92 -5.26
N ASN A 853 -48.42 5.72 -3.95
CA ASN A 853 -47.32 5.26 -3.09
C ASN A 853 -46.08 6.18 -3.21
N ARG A 854 -46.29 7.47 -2.92
CA ARG A 854 -45.23 8.48 -2.86
C ARG A 854 -44.81 8.61 -1.41
N GLN A 855 -43.55 8.29 -1.13
CA GLN A 855 -43.02 8.26 0.23
C GLN A 855 -41.86 9.23 0.38
N LEU A 856 -41.75 9.82 1.58
CA LEU A 856 -40.63 10.66 1.97
C LEU A 856 -39.55 9.76 2.60
N LEU A 857 -38.45 9.53 1.88
CA LEU A 857 -37.44 8.54 2.25
C LEU A 857 -36.04 9.15 2.40
N TRP A 858 -35.21 8.49 3.22
CA TRP A 858 -33.86 8.92 3.57
C TRP A 858 -32.83 8.50 2.52
N HIS A 859 -31.92 9.40 2.15
CA HIS A 859 -30.73 9.10 1.36
C HIS A 859 -29.50 9.76 1.99
N GLY A 860 -28.50 8.96 2.33
CA GLY A 860 -27.22 9.45 2.86
C GLY A 860 -26.09 9.27 1.86
N SER A 861 -25.11 10.16 1.92
CA SER A 861 -23.92 10.16 1.07
C SER A 861 -22.81 10.92 1.79
N ARG A 862 -21.55 10.80 1.34
CA ARG A 862 -20.45 11.60 1.92
C ARG A 862 -20.71 13.09 1.73
N THR A 863 -20.32 13.92 2.70
CA THR A 863 -20.46 15.38 2.63
C THR A 863 -19.89 15.97 1.33
N THR A 864 -18.77 15.41 0.83
CA THR A 864 -18.11 15.81 -0.43
C THR A 864 -19.01 15.67 -1.67
N ASN A 865 -20.04 14.83 -1.61
CA ASN A 865 -20.88 14.53 -2.76
C ASN A 865 -22.06 15.51 -2.88
N PHE A 866 -22.40 16.25 -1.82
CA PHE A 866 -23.57 17.12 -1.79
C PHE A 866 -23.50 18.30 -2.76
N ALA A 867 -22.30 18.81 -3.09
CA ALA A 867 -22.16 19.83 -4.14
C ALA A 867 -22.61 19.30 -5.51
N GLY A 868 -22.24 18.05 -5.85
CA GLY A 868 -22.70 17.36 -7.05
C GLY A 868 -24.19 17.01 -7.00
N ILE A 869 -24.68 16.53 -5.86
CA ILE A 869 -26.08 16.13 -5.69
C ILE A 869 -27.03 17.34 -5.77
N LEU A 870 -26.70 18.48 -5.16
CA LEU A 870 -27.56 19.67 -5.24
C LEU A 870 -27.59 20.23 -6.67
N SER A 871 -26.43 20.34 -7.34
CA SER A 871 -26.36 20.85 -8.71
C SER A 871 -27.00 19.92 -9.76
N GLN A 872 -26.74 18.62 -9.72
CA GLN A 872 -27.14 17.67 -10.79
C GLN A 872 -28.25 16.71 -10.38
N GLY A 873 -28.49 16.53 -9.08
CA GLY A 873 -29.48 15.62 -8.51
C GLY A 873 -28.88 14.30 -8.11
N LEU A 874 -29.72 13.43 -7.55
CA LEU A 874 -29.35 12.03 -7.40
C LEU A 874 -29.24 11.38 -8.79
N ARG A 875 -28.11 10.72 -9.04
CA ARG A 875 -27.76 10.09 -10.32
C ARG A 875 -27.70 8.59 -10.14
N ILE A 876 -28.03 7.87 -11.20
CA ILE A 876 -27.80 6.43 -11.29
C ILE A 876 -26.33 6.22 -11.68
N ALA A 877 -25.72 5.16 -11.13
CA ALA A 877 -24.37 4.76 -11.50
C ALA A 877 -24.22 4.65 -13.04
N PRO A 878 -23.10 5.08 -13.61
CA PRO A 878 -22.93 5.12 -15.06
C PRO A 878 -23.01 3.72 -15.69
N PRO A 879 -23.38 3.60 -16.98
CA PRO A 879 -23.51 2.31 -17.65
C PRO A 879 -22.22 1.50 -17.64
N GLU A 880 -21.06 2.16 -17.59
CA GLU A 880 -19.73 1.53 -17.50
C GLU A 880 -19.44 0.90 -16.14
N ALA A 881 -20.11 1.32 -15.05
CA ALA A 881 -19.85 0.79 -13.70
C ALA A 881 -20.21 -0.71 -13.60
N PRO A 882 -19.49 -1.52 -12.82
CA PRO A 882 -19.91 -2.89 -12.51
C PRO A 882 -21.26 -2.91 -11.78
N VAL A 883 -22.02 -4.00 -11.95
CA VAL A 883 -23.28 -4.21 -11.23
C VAL A 883 -23.04 -4.84 -9.85
N THR A 884 -21.93 -5.57 -9.67
CA THR A 884 -21.54 -6.11 -8.36
C THR A 884 -21.10 -4.97 -7.47
N GLY A 885 -21.91 -4.73 -6.45
CA GLY A 885 -21.80 -3.59 -5.54
C GLY A 885 -23.17 -2.98 -5.24
N TYR A 886 -24.14 -3.22 -6.12
CA TYR A 886 -25.52 -2.79 -5.96
C TYR A 886 -26.42 -4.02 -5.77
N MET A 887 -27.02 -4.16 -4.58
CA MET A 887 -27.80 -5.35 -4.18
C MET A 887 -28.96 -5.65 -5.14
N PHE A 888 -29.56 -4.61 -5.71
CA PHE A 888 -30.69 -4.68 -6.64
C PHE A 888 -30.36 -4.05 -8.01
N GLY A 889 -29.09 -3.99 -8.39
CA GLY A 889 -28.65 -3.35 -9.63
C GLY A 889 -28.57 -1.82 -9.53
N LYS A 890 -28.25 -1.17 -10.65
CA LYS A 890 -27.95 0.27 -10.70
C LYS A 890 -29.24 1.09 -10.59
N GLY A 891 -29.40 1.83 -9.50
CA GLY A 891 -30.54 2.70 -9.25
C GLY A 891 -30.22 3.70 -8.15
N ILE A 892 -31.21 4.52 -7.77
CA ILE A 892 -31.10 5.42 -6.63
C ILE A 892 -31.69 4.70 -5.41
N TYR A 893 -30.85 4.49 -4.40
CA TYR A 893 -31.21 3.75 -3.18
C TYR A 893 -31.67 4.71 -2.08
N PHE A 894 -32.79 4.35 -1.43
CA PHE A 894 -33.36 5.03 -0.29
C PHE A 894 -33.66 4.05 0.83
N ALA A 895 -33.75 4.55 2.06
CA ALA A 895 -34.20 3.80 3.23
C ALA A 895 -35.33 4.53 3.95
N ASP A 896 -36.16 3.78 4.66
CA ASP A 896 -37.15 4.27 5.61
C ASP A 896 -36.56 4.46 7.03
N MET A 897 -35.41 3.86 7.30
CA MET A 897 -34.65 4.02 8.54
C MET A 897 -33.55 5.07 8.42
N VAL A 898 -33.62 6.16 9.20
CA VAL A 898 -32.62 7.25 9.13
C VAL A 898 -31.21 6.75 9.38
N SER A 899 -30.99 5.86 10.35
CA SER A 899 -29.63 5.44 10.72
C SER A 899 -28.99 4.53 9.66
N LYS A 900 -29.81 3.84 8.85
CA LYS A 900 -29.30 3.07 7.70
C LYS A 900 -28.70 4.01 6.66
N SER A 901 -29.45 5.04 6.27
CA SER A 901 -28.94 6.07 5.37
C SER A 901 -27.81 6.91 6.00
N ALA A 902 -27.86 7.16 7.31
CA ALA A 902 -26.85 7.92 8.03
C ALA A 902 -25.46 7.25 7.99
N ASN A 903 -25.36 5.92 7.94
CA ASN A 903 -24.08 5.23 7.79
C ASN A 903 -23.33 5.61 6.51
N TYR A 904 -24.05 5.95 5.43
CA TYR A 904 -23.45 6.40 4.17
C TYR A 904 -22.91 7.84 4.23
N CYS A 905 -23.11 8.55 5.35
CA CYS A 905 -22.47 9.87 5.57
C CYS A 905 -20.96 9.75 5.82
N HIS A 906 -20.47 8.57 6.24
CA HIS A 906 -19.07 8.31 6.59
C HIS A 906 -18.47 9.31 7.59
N THR A 907 -19.26 9.75 8.57
CA THR A 907 -18.78 10.59 9.66
C THR A 907 -17.86 9.81 10.60
N SER A 908 -17.10 10.52 11.42
CA SER A 908 -16.21 9.94 12.43
C SER A 908 -16.22 10.76 13.71
N GLN A 909 -15.52 10.31 14.76
CA GLN A 909 -15.35 11.12 15.98
C GLN A 909 -14.61 12.43 15.71
N ALA A 910 -13.66 12.43 14.76
CA ALA A 910 -12.89 13.60 14.37
C ALA A 910 -13.69 14.55 13.46
N ASP A 911 -14.66 14.02 12.72
CA ASP A 911 -15.55 14.78 11.85
C ASP A 911 -17.01 14.33 12.04
N PRO A 912 -17.69 14.83 13.09
CA PRO A 912 -18.96 14.30 13.56
C PRO A 912 -20.18 14.91 12.84
N ILE A 913 -19.98 15.80 11.87
CA ILE A 913 -21.08 16.48 11.18
C ILE A 913 -21.30 15.82 9.81
N GLY A 914 -22.52 15.33 9.58
CA GLY A 914 -22.91 14.72 8.32
C GLY A 914 -24.15 15.41 7.72
N LEU A 915 -24.36 15.17 6.44
CA LEU A 915 -25.52 15.63 5.69
C LEU A 915 -26.36 14.43 5.22
N ILE A 916 -27.68 14.55 5.29
CA ILE A 916 -28.61 13.50 4.82
C ILE A 916 -29.82 14.14 4.12
N LEU A 917 -30.33 13.50 3.09
CA LEU A 917 -31.49 13.96 2.31
C LEU A 917 -32.77 13.26 2.72
N LEU A 918 -33.89 13.99 2.59
CA LEU A 918 -35.22 13.44 2.40
C LEU A 918 -35.72 13.78 1.01
N GLY A 919 -36.00 12.74 0.23
CA GLY A 919 -36.61 12.86 -1.09
C GLY A 919 -38.05 12.37 -1.08
N GLU A 920 -38.94 13.09 -1.77
CA GLU A 920 -40.22 12.54 -2.20
C GLU A 920 -39.95 11.58 -3.36
N VAL A 921 -40.19 10.29 -3.12
CA VAL A 921 -39.90 9.21 -4.08
C VAL A 921 -41.21 8.58 -4.52
N ALA A 922 -41.48 8.64 -5.82
CA ALA A 922 -42.67 8.03 -6.41
C ALA A 922 -42.42 6.53 -6.67
N LEU A 923 -42.75 5.69 -5.69
CA LEU A 923 -42.49 4.25 -5.75
C LEU A 923 -43.50 3.52 -6.65
N GLY A 924 -44.76 3.94 -6.65
CA GLY A 924 -45.84 3.26 -7.35
C GLY A 924 -45.91 1.77 -6.98
N ASN A 925 -46.21 0.95 -7.99
CA ASN A 925 -46.16 -0.50 -7.86
C ASN A 925 -44.72 -1.00 -7.62
N MET A 926 -44.43 -1.40 -6.38
CA MET A 926 -43.12 -1.92 -5.97
C MET A 926 -42.95 -3.39 -6.37
N TYR A 927 -41.75 -3.76 -6.86
CA TYR A 927 -41.33 -5.14 -7.01
C TYR A 927 -40.59 -5.58 -5.74
N GLU A 928 -41.18 -6.49 -4.98
CA GLU A 928 -40.67 -6.88 -3.68
C GLU A 928 -39.69 -8.05 -3.78
N LEU A 929 -38.53 -7.92 -3.15
CA LEU A 929 -37.46 -8.91 -3.15
C LEU A 929 -36.93 -9.18 -1.74
N LYS A 930 -36.62 -10.45 -1.45
CA LYS A 930 -36.04 -10.88 -0.18
C LYS A 930 -34.53 -11.11 -0.22
N ASN A 931 -33.99 -11.38 -1.40
CA ASN A 931 -32.57 -11.68 -1.63
C ASN A 931 -32.01 -10.75 -2.70
N ALA A 932 -30.69 -10.53 -2.66
CA ALA A 932 -29.98 -9.77 -3.67
C ALA A 932 -30.29 -10.31 -5.08
N SER A 933 -30.55 -9.41 -6.03
CA SER A 933 -30.89 -9.75 -7.40
C SER A 933 -30.46 -8.62 -8.33
N HIS A 934 -29.56 -8.89 -9.27
CA HIS A 934 -29.06 -7.88 -10.21
C HIS A 934 -30.10 -7.54 -11.27
N ILE A 935 -31.00 -6.62 -10.93
CA ILE A 935 -32.05 -6.15 -11.84
C ILE A 935 -31.44 -5.25 -12.91
N THR A 936 -31.59 -5.65 -14.17
CA THR A 936 -31.31 -4.82 -15.35
C THR A 936 -32.57 -4.21 -15.95
N LYS A 937 -33.73 -4.86 -15.75
CA LYS A 937 -35.04 -4.41 -16.22
C LYS A 937 -36.12 -4.79 -15.22
N LEU A 938 -36.98 -3.84 -14.87
CA LEU A 938 -38.12 -4.08 -13.99
C LEU A 938 -39.19 -4.97 -14.66
N PRO A 939 -39.90 -5.81 -13.90
CA PRO A 939 -41.09 -6.50 -14.39
C PRO A 939 -42.14 -5.51 -14.91
N LYS A 940 -42.93 -5.94 -15.90
CA LYS A 940 -43.98 -5.08 -16.51
C LYS A 940 -44.93 -4.55 -15.43
N GLY A 941 -45.15 -3.24 -15.43
CA GLY A 941 -46.06 -2.55 -14.51
C GLY A 941 -45.49 -2.25 -13.12
N LYS A 942 -44.22 -2.59 -12.86
CA LYS A 942 -43.48 -2.18 -11.66
C LYS A 942 -42.66 -0.92 -11.95
N HIS A 943 -42.62 0.00 -10.99
CA HIS A 943 -41.93 1.29 -11.13
C HIS A 943 -40.72 1.42 -10.20
N SER A 944 -40.63 0.57 -9.19
CA SER A 944 -39.55 0.56 -8.19
C SER A 944 -39.34 -0.84 -7.64
N VAL A 945 -38.27 -1.03 -6.88
CA VAL A 945 -37.98 -2.26 -6.13
C VAL A 945 -37.99 -1.95 -4.65
N LYS A 946 -38.53 -2.89 -3.86
CA LYS A 946 -38.48 -2.88 -2.41
C LYS A 946 -37.70 -4.10 -1.93
N GLY A 947 -36.52 -3.88 -1.37
CA GLY A 947 -35.82 -4.89 -0.59
C GLY A 947 -36.53 -5.05 0.76
N LEU A 948 -37.07 -6.24 1.03
CA LEU A 948 -37.86 -6.51 2.23
C LEU A 948 -36.93 -6.81 3.42
N GLY A 949 -36.90 -5.93 4.41
CA GLY A 949 -36.12 -6.10 5.65
C GLY A 949 -36.86 -6.86 6.74
N LYS A 950 -36.12 -7.36 7.73
CA LYS A 950 -36.68 -7.94 8.97
C LYS A 950 -37.36 -6.89 9.86
N THR A 951 -36.90 -5.64 9.79
CA THR A 951 -37.45 -4.52 10.55
C THR A 951 -37.85 -3.38 9.61
N ALA A 952 -39.03 -2.82 9.83
CA ALA A 952 -39.56 -1.66 9.12
C ALA A 952 -40.29 -0.72 10.10
N PRO A 953 -40.45 0.58 9.78
CA PRO A 953 -41.29 1.47 10.57
C PRO A 953 -42.72 0.94 10.68
N ASP A 954 -43.33 1.08 11.86
CA ASP A 954 -44.73 0.72 12.09
C ASP A 954 -45.65 1.44 11.08
N PRO A 955 -46.31 0.69 10.17
CA PRO A 955 -47.14 1.30 9.13
C PRO A 955 -48.37 2.02 9.72
N THR A 956 -48.83 1.65 10.91
CA THR A 956 -49.99 2.30 11.58
C THR A 956 -49.67 3.70 12.09
N ALA A 957 -48.39 4.03 12.25
CA ALA A 957 -47.91 5.34 12.67
C ALA A 957 -47.45 6.22 11.49
N THR A 958 -47.71 5.80 10.25
CA THR A 958 -47.42 6.61 9.05
C THR A 958 -48.26 7.88 9.07
N THR A 959 -47.61 9.02 8.86
CA THR A 959 -48.30 10.32 8.72
C THR A 959 -48.17 10.86 7.29
N THR A 960 -48.74 12.03 7.03
CA THR A 960 -48.62 12.71 5.73
C THR A 960 -48.03 14.11 5.89
N LEU A 961 -47.19 14.51 4.94
CA LEU A 961 -46.63 15.85 4.82
C LEU A 961 -46.75 16.30 3.37
N ASP A 962 -47.45 17.41 3.09
CA ASP A 962 -47.72 17.91 1.74
C ASP A 962 -48.31 16.84 0.76
N GLY A 963 -49.12 15.91 1.28
CA GLY A 963 -49.73 14.82 0.49
C GLY A 963 -48.77 13.67 0.13
N VAL A 964 -47.65 13.55 0.85
CA VAL A 964 -46.65 12.48 0.74
C VAL A 964 -46.66 11.66 2.04
N GLU A 965 -46.58 10.34 1.95
CA GLU A 965 -46.50 9.46 3.11
C GLU A 965 -45.14 9.57 3.80
N VAL A 966 -45.13 9.69 5.13
CA VAL A 966 -43.92 9.76 5.96
C VAL A 966 -43.94 8.57 6.93
N PRO A 967 -43.20 7.48 6.64
CA PRO A 967 -43.19 6.26 7.47
C PRO A 967 -42.33 6.45 8.72
N LEU A 968 -42.78 7.32 9.63
CA LEU A 968 -42.03 7.73 10.83
C LEU A 968 -42.31 6.87 12.08
N GLY A 969 -42.94 5.71 11.91
CA GLY A 969 -43.19 4.75 12.99
C GLY A 969 -41.89 4.22 13.60
N ASN A 970 -41.97 3.70 14.82
CA ASN A 970 -40.85 2.97 15.42
C ASN A 970 -40.62 1.66 14.67
N GLY A 971 -39.37 1.18 14.62
CA GLY A 971 -39.05 -0.08 13.95
C GLY A 971 -39.72 -1.29 14.61
N ILE A 972 -40.55 -2.00 13.87
CA ILE A 972 -41.20 -3.27 14.27
C ILE A 972 -40.74 -4.42 13.38
N SER A 973 -40.93 -5.65 13.84
CA SER A 973 -40.68 -6.84 13.02
C SER A 973 -41.68 -6.92 11.86
N THR A 974 -41.21 -7.20 10.65
CA THR A 974 -42.07 -7.39 9.46
C THR A 974 -42.66 -8.79 9.37
N GLY A 975 -42.22 -9.73 10.22
CA GLY A 975 -42.57 -11.15 10.14
C GLY A 975 -41.83 -11.92 9.04
N ILE A 976 -40.98 -11.25 8.25
CA ILE A 976 -40.21 -11.85 7.16
C ILE A 976 -38.85 -12.30 7.70
N ASN A 977 -38.67 -13.61 7.89
CA ASN A 977 -37.42 -14.17 8.41
C ASN A 977 -36.48 -14.67 7.31
N ASP A 978 -37.02 -14.98 6.13
CA ASP A 978 -36.34 -15.53 4.96
C ASP A 978 -35.81 -14.43 4.02
N THR A 979 -35.20 -13.40 4.61
CA THR A 979 -34.57 -12.28 3.89
C THR A 979 -33.12 -12.08 4.34
N CYS A 980 -32.26 -11.68 3.41
CA CYS A 980 -30.88 -11.29 3.71
C CYS A 980 -30.76 -9.86 4.26
N LEU A 981 -31.85 -9.10 4.27
CA LEU A 981 -31.88 -7.69 4.69
C LEU A 981 -32.37 -7.52 6.13
N LEU A 982 -31.64 -6.76 6.95
CA LEU A 982 -32.12 -6.35 8.28
C LEU A 982 -33.21 -5.27 8.21
N TYR A 983 -33.11 -4.36 7.25
CA TYR A 983 -34.00 -3.20 7.10
C TYR A 983 -34.38 -3.02 5.63
N ASN A 984 -35.52 -2.37 5.37
CA ASN A 984 -35.98 -2.15 4.00
C ASN A 984 -34.98 -1.32 3.16
N GLU A 985 -35.11 -1.46 1.84
CA GLU A 985 -34.50 -0.59 0.84
C GLU A 985 -35.51 -0.29 -0.26
N TYR A 986 -35.46 0.91 -0.79
CA TYR A 986 -36.31 1.35 -1.89
C TYR A 986 -35.43 1.83 -3.03
N ILE A 987 -35.63 1.27 -4.21
CA ILE A 987 -34.78 1.52 -5.37
C ILE A 987 -35.65 1.99 -6.53
N VAL A 988 -35.29 3.14 -7.09
CA VAL A 988 -35.86 3.67 -8.33
C VAL A 988 -34.82 3.65 -9.44
N TYR A 989 -35.27 3.38 -10.66
CA TYR A 989 -34.41 3.21 -11.83
C TYR A 989 -34.58 4.34 -12.85
N ASP A 990 -35.35 5.38 -12.47
CA ASP A 990 -35.48 6.63 -13.20
C ASP A 990 -35.22 7.81 -12.24
N VAL A 991 -34.28 8.67 -12.61
CA VAL A 991 -33.94 9.89 -11.86
C VAL A 991 -35.13 10.85 -11.73
N ALA A 992 -36.11 10.75 -12.62
CA ALA A 992 -37.31 11.58 -12.62
C ALA A 992 -38.35 11.15 -11.56
N GLN A 993 -38.21 9.97 -10.96
CA GLN A 993 -39.05 9.50 -9.84
C GLN A 993 -38.68 10.11 -8.49
N VAL A 994 -37.63 10.94 -8.45
CA VAL A 994 -37.12 11.57 -7.23
C VAL A 994 -37.30 13.08 -7.29
N ASN A 995 -37.83 13.62 -6.19
CA ASN A 995 -37.94 15.05 -5.95
C ASN A 995 -37.39 15.36 -4.56
N LEU A 996 -36.21 15.98 -4.46
CA LEU A 996 -35.57 16.26 -3.19
C LEU A 996 -36.32 17.38 -2.46
N LYS A 997 -36.59 17.20 -1.17
CA LYS A 997 -37.42 18.12 -0.37
C LYS A 997 -36.66 18.75 0.77
N TYR A 998 -35.92 17.94 1.52
CA TYR A 998 -35.20 18.41 2.69
C TYR A 998 -33.76 17.92 2.70
N LEU A 999 -32.88 18.76 3.19
CA LEU A 999 -31.49 18.45 3.51
C LEU A 999 -31.31 18.69 5.01
N LEU A 1000 -30.81 17.70 5.73
CA LEU A 1000 -30.60 17.79 7.18
C LEU A 1000 -29.11 17.81 7.46
N LYS A 1001 -28.72 18.69 8.38
CA LYS A 1001 -27.39 18.68 9.00
C LYS A 1001 -27.48 17.93 10.33
N LEU A 1002 -26.81 16.79 10.43
CA LEU A 1002 -26.83 15.93 11.61
C LEU A 1002 -25.47 15.97 12.31
N LYS A 1003 -25.49 15.95 13.64
CA LYS A 1003 -24.31 15.67 14.47
C LYS A 1003 -24.40 14.25 15.01
N PHE A 1004 -23.39 13.45 14.71
CA PHE A 1004 -23.22 12.08 15.17
C PHE A 1004 -22.49 12.10 16.51
N ASN A 1005 -23.20 11.71 17.57
CA ASN A 1005 -22.63 11.57 18.90
C ASN A 1005 -22.23 10.11 19.08
N TYR A 1006 -20.98 9.80 18.74
CA TYR A 1006 -20.42 8.45 18.93
C TYR A 1006 -20.36 8.10 20.41
N LYS A 1007 -20.95 6.97 20.78
CA LYS A 1007 -20.86 6.43 22.13
C LYS A 1007 -19.47 5.84 22.31
N THR A 1008 -18.56 6.67 22.81
CA THR A 1008 -17.21 6.26 23.20
C THR A 1008 -17.26 5.52 24.54
N SER A 1009 -17.95 4.37 24.56
CA SER A 1009 -17.87 3.39 25.65
C SER A 1009 -18.08 1.96 25.13
N LEU A 1010 -17.26 1.55 24.18
CA LEU A 1010 -16.67 0.21 24.05
C LEU A 1010 -15.30 0.49 23.40
N TRP A 1011 -14.20 -0.06 23.93
CA TRP A 1011 -12.77 0.35 23.82
C TRP A 1011 -12.49 1.66 24.49
#